data_AF-A0A6L3EXM5-F1
#
_entry.id   AF-A0A6L3EXM5-F1
#
_cell.length_a   1.000
_cell.length_b   1.000
_cell.length_c   1.000
_cell.angle_alpha   90.00
_cell.angle_beta   90.00
_cell.angle_gamma   90.00
#
_symmetry.space_group_name_H-M   'P 1'
#
loop_
_entity.id
_entity.type
_entity.pdbx_description
1 polymer ?
#
loop_
_entity_poly.entity_id
_entity_poly.type
_entity_poly.pdbx_seq_one_letter_code
_entity_poly.pdbx_strand_id
1 'polypeptide(L)'
;MMVACESESTVGPSTNSQTLPTQEPVSTTIGLQSTATLSKSTVTPEPTESEATSQFSQQSILIPVTPSSPANAYSLKKWAQEERLAAIAEAKILINEDIEEQGPSDSAYYFQELIRYLILMEWELLLQYSNMLADKELAWDLAYRESVNTIAHYKVDRFISLLEEELNSGEISLDSITDDLFLRDFSVASILEGDDLFGKSKPGTFLQIESAIPTYSDDTIALVAISGSSVGEYQVIPLQPFWDWNHKSSLTISSDDHNENNTTEIIVIDDFWGSGSPGGCGSHLAIYEWREVDSGGHFENIAANVAEIVMSTAYGECVQPWELDYIDNEGVLAIKSFRRHFVSAYSYGDCPDYEEWNLYKWDGQAYTWADSGVNLIEGSPKCMMDWANLAGGLNDEAVSLVENALLDWSPEMETVWGPASEDYYRFKLGTWYALRGEQELAIKTLEAVRDYPVKTDFEKASELADLYLLYYEEQGVDAACSAVWDYIHEIAPHPECCGYDREGILSIWGFANPRWGSVIWDICEWEPENTNVDFPDERDWTSEIQDETILQLEQTLYESADPVTARMILLDLLGNYLYGSGSGELRAYLMYLLGLTYELTDDEAIAIDLYWHLWNEHPDSVYALLIRQKLELVE
;
A
#
# COMPACT_ATOMS: atom_id res chain seq x y z
N MET A 1 -21.33 28.44 -48.70
CA MET A 1 -20.20 29.10 -49.39
C MET A 1 -18.96 28.46 -48.80
N MET A 2 -18.46 27.41 -49.47
CA MET A 2 -17.34 26.59 -49.00
C MET A 2 -16.03 27.26 -49.44
N VAL A 3 -15.07 27.35 -48.54
CA VAL A 3 -13.67 27.63 -48.87
C VAL A 3 -12.84 26.50 -48.27
N ALA A 4 -12.22 25.73 -49.16
CA ALA A 4 -11.21 24.74 -48.86
C ALA A 4 -9.86 25.43 -48.69
N CYS A 5 -9.00 24.88 -47.82
CA CYS A 5 -7.57 25.06 -47.90
C CYS A 5 -6.92 23.68 -47.73
N GLU A 6 -6.34 23.22 -48.85
CA GLU A 6 -5.37 22.14 -48.90
C GLU A 6 -4.01 22.70 -48.47
N SER A 7 -3.23 21.89 -47.76
CA SER A 7 -1.77 22.05 -47.71
C SER A 7 -1.12 20.68 -47.87
N GLU A 8 -0.49 20.51 -49.03
CA GLU A 8 0.42 19.41 -49.35
C GLU A 8 1.71 19.56 -48.51
N SER A 9 2.19 18.45 -47.94
CA SER A 9 3.59 18.32 -47.51
C SER A 9 4.20 17.13 -48.22
N THR A 10 5.32 17.38 -48.89
CA THR A 10 6.11 16.43 -49.66
C THR A 10 7.25 15.94 -48.78
N VAL A 11 7.29 14.62 -48.50
CA VAL A 11 8.45 13.96 -47.90
C VAL A 11 8.94 12.90 -48.88
N GLY A 12 10.19 13.05 -49.34
CA GLY A 12 10.88 12.09 -50.20
C GLY A 12 11.40 10.88 -49.41
N PRO A 13 11.56 9.71 -50.04
CA PRO A 13 12.00 8.50 -49.35
C PRO A 13 13.53 8.42 -49.30
N SER A 14 14.06 8.13 -48.11
CA SER A 14 15.44 7.68 -47.90
C SER A 14 15.41 6.19 -47.55
N THR A 15 15.78 5.37 -48.52
CA THR A 15 15.96 3.93 -48.42
C THR A 15 17.27 3.58 -47.71
N ASN A 16 17.21 2.76 -46.65
CA ASN A 16 18.25 1.79 -46.30
C ASN A 16 17.66 0.74 -45.35
N SER A 17 17.14 -0.35 -45.92
CA SER A 17 16.79 -1.56 -45.18
C SER A 17 17.88 -2.61 -45.42
N GLN A 18 18.66 -2.91 -44.38
CA GLN A 18 19.45 -4.13 -44.33
C GLN A 18 18.50 -5.29 -44.04
N THR A 19 18.50 -6.27 -44.94
CA THR A 19 17.80 -7.55 -44.84
C THR A 19 18.45 -8.46 -43.81
N LEU A 20 17.72 -8.81 -42.74
CA LEU A 20 17.98 -10.02 -41.95
C LEU A 20 17.35 -11.25 -42.64
N PRO A 21 17.97 -12.44 -42.54
CA PRO A 21 17.44 -13.65 -43.14
C PRO A 21 16.27 -14.22 -42.32
N THR A 22 15.14 -14.40 -42.99
CA THR A 22 13.97 -15.16 -42.52
C THR A 22 14.36 -16.63 -42.38
N GLN A 23 14.30 -17.17 -41.16
CA GLN A 23 14.30 -18.62 -40.95
C GLN A 23 12.86 -19.16 -41.06
N GLU A 24 12.70 -20.23 -41.82
CA GLU A 24 11.44 -20.97 -41.97
C GLU A 24 11.05 -21.68 -40.67
N PRO A 25 9.76 -21.69 -40.29
CA PRO A 25 9.29 -22.49 -39.18
C PRO A 25 9.29 -23.98 -39.58
N VAL A 26 10.12 -24.77 -38.90
CA VAL A 26 10.08 -26.24 -38.96
C VAL A 26 8.89 -26.74 -38.12
N SER A 27 7.81 -27.14 -38.78
CA SER A 27 6.74 -27.90 -38.12
C SER A 27 7.25 -29.30 -37.77
N THR A 28 7.46 -29.56 -36.48
CA THR A 28 7.73 -30.89 -35.96
C THR A 28 6.42 -31.55 -35.56
N THR A 29 5.91 -32.44 -36.41
CA THR A 29 4.75 -33.30 -36.10
C THR A 29 5.20 -34.42 -35.16
N ILE A 30 4.86 -34.33 -33.87
CA ILE A 30 5.03 -35.43 -32.92
C ILE A 30 3.88 -36.43 -33.11
N GLY A 31 4.20 -37.60 -33.66
CA GLY A 31 3.28 -38.74 -33.73
C GLY A 31 3.36 -39.55 -32.44
N LEU A 32 2.32 -39.47 -31.59
CA LEU A 32 2.13 -40.40 -30.48
C LEU A 32 1.36 -41.64 -30.97
N GLN A 33 2.08 -42.74 -31.19
CA GLN A 33 1.50 -44.08 -31.22
C GLN A 33 1.52 -44.65 -29.80
N SER A 34 0.35 -44.75 -29.16
CA SER A 34 0.17 -45.58 -27.97
C SER A 34 -0.54 -46.86 -28.37
N THR A 35 0.17 -47.99 -28.22
CA THR A 35 -0.42 -49.33 -28.30
C THR A 35 -0.14 -50.04 -26.98
N ALA A 36 -1.13 -50.04 -26.08
CA ALA A 36 -1.11 -50.91 -24.91
C ALA A 36 -2.48 -51.59 -24.78
N THR A 37 -2.51 -52.88 -25.14
CA THR A 37 -3.65 -53.76 -24.95
C THR A 37 -3.62 -54.29 -23.52
N LEU A 38 -4.60 -53.90 -22.68
CA LEU A 38 -4.76 -54.44 -21.34
C LEU A 38 -5.87 -55.50 -21.32
N SER A 39 -5.49 -56.69 -20.89
CA SER A 39 -6.32 -57.89 -20.80
C SER A 39 -6.98 -58.02 -19.42
N LYS A 40 -8.26 -58.39 -19.45
CA LYS A 40 -8.97 -59.31 -18.55
C LYS A 40 -9.26 -58.84 -17.11
N SER A 41 -10.50 -58.39 -16.92
CA SER A 41 -11.19 -58.19 -15.65
C SER A 41 -11.16 -59.42 -14.76
N THR A 42 -10.73 -59.24 -13.51
CA THR A 42 -11.07 -60.08 -12.37
C THR A 42 -12.11 -59.31 -11.57
N VAL A 43 -13.29 -59.92 -11.38
CA VAL A 43 -14.41 -59.36 -10.61
C VAL A 43 -14.04 -59.37 -9.13
N THR A 44 -13.88 -58.18 -8.54
CA THR A 44 -13.77 -57.95 -7.10
C THR A 44 -15.17 -57.60 -6.58
N PRO A 45 -15.65 -58.18 -5.46
CA PRO A 45 -16.97 -57.87 -4.93
C PRO A 45 -17.04 -56.40 -4.48
N GLU A 46 -18.11 -55.76 -4.93
CA GLU A 46 -18.55 -54.39 -4.63
C GLU A 46 -18.66 -54.22 -3.10
N PRO A 47 -17.92 -53.26 -2.49
CA PRO A 47 -18.12 -52.94 -1.09
C PRO A 47 -19.53 -52.34 -0.94
N THR A 48 -20.27 -52.87 0.03
CA THR A 48 -21.60 -52.37 0.39
C THR A 48 -21.47 -50.89 0.78
N GLU A 49 -22.00 -50.03 -0.08
CA GLU A 49 -22.16 -48.60 0.14
C GLU A 49 -23.03 -48.42 1.38
N SER A 50 -22.39 -48.05 2.49
CA SER A 50 -23.09 -47.63 3.69
C SER A 50 -23.57 -46.21 3.43
N GLU A 51 -24.85 -46.05 3.10
CA GLU A 51 -25.56 -44.77 3.09
C GLU A 51 -25.53 -44.16 4.51
N ALA A 52 -24.41 -43.57 4.90
CA ALA A 52 -24.39 -42.52 5.91
C ALA A 52 -24.92 -41.27 5.22
N THR A 53 -26.24 -41.09 5.27
CA THR A 53 -26.90 -39.86 4.82
C THR A 53 -26.41 -38.72 5.71
N SER A 54 -25.35 -38.06 5.28
CA SER A 54 -24.87 -36.79 5.83
C SER A 54 -25.88 -35.70 5.44
N GLN A 55 -26.99 -35.61 6.19
CA GLN A 55 -27.92 -34.49 6.10
C GLN A 55 -27.32 -33.28 6.83
N PHE A 56 -26.24 -32.70 6.29
CA PHE A 56 -25.91 -31.32 6.63
C PHE A 56 -26.78 -30.43 5.75
N SER A 57 -27.81 -29.87 6.38
CA SER A 57 -28.57 -28.75 5.82
C SER A 57 -27.59 -27.62 5.56
N GLN A 58 -27.53 -27.14 4.31
CA GLN A 58 -26.86 -25.88 3.90
C GLN A 58 -27.53 -24.67 4.56
N GLN A 59 -27.53 -24.61 5.89
CA GLN A 59 -27.71 -23.34 6.57
C GLN A 59 -26.39 -22.60 6.42
N SER A 60 -26.41 -21.44 5.77
CA SER A 60 -25.28 -20.52 5.73
C SER A 60 -24.70 -20.42 7.13
N ILE A 61 -23.49 -20.95 7.32
CA ILE A 61 -22.82 -21.07 8.62
C ILE A 61 -22.62 -19.71 9.30
N LEU A 62 -22.79 -18.65 8.50
CA LEU A 62 -22.61 -17.25 8.82
C LEU A 62 -23.85 -16.58 9.41
N ILE A 63 -24.98 -17.29 9.62
CA ILE A 63 -26.13 -16.67 10.28
C ILE A 63 -25.68 -16.23 11.68
N PRO A 64 -25.78 -14.93 12.03
CA PRO A 64 -25.46 -14.45 13.36
C PRO A 64 -26.44 -15.09 14.36
N VAL A 65 -25.91 -15.87 15.29
CA VAL A 65 -26.65 -16.50 16.38
C VAL A 65 -26.01 -16.02 17.65
N THR A 66 -26.79 -15.47 18.59
CA THR A 66 -26.30 -15.13 19.93
C THR A 66 -26.33 -16.35 20.85
N PRO A 67 -25.48 -16.44 21.89
CA PRO A 67 -25.57 -17.51 22.87
C PRO A 67 -26.96 -17.59 23.49
N SER A 68 -27.50 -18.81 23.64
CA SER A 68 -28.84 -19.04 24.16
C SER A 68 -28.91 -19.06 25.70
N SER A 69 -27.76 -19.13 26.35
CA SER A 69 -27.60 -19.26 27.80
C SER A 69 -26.50 -18.30 28.31
N PRO A 70 -26.43 -18.00 29.62
CA PRO A 70 -25.32 -17.23 30.18
C PRO A 70 -23.98 -18.00 30.11
N ALA A 71 -22.85 -17.29 30.21
CA ALA A 71 -21.50 -17.85 30.11
C ALA A 71 -21.25 -19.08 31.00
N ASN A 72 -21.76 -19.07 32.24
CA ASN A 72 -21.59 -20.17 33.20
C ASN A 72 -22.37 -21.46 32.86
N ALA A 73 -23.17 -21.45 31.78
CA ALA A 73 -23.83 -22.64 31.25
C ALA A 73 -22.99 -23.37 30.17
N TYR A 74 -21.81 -22.83 29.82
CA TYR A 74 -20.93 -23.40 28.82
C TYR A 74 -19.63 -23.95 29.43
N SER A 75 -19.00 -24.88 28.72
CA SER A 75 -17.63 -25.35 28.95
C SER A 75 -16.82 -25.29 27.66
N LEU A 76 -15.49 -25.27 27.79
CA LEU A 76 -14.60 -25.43 26.65
C LEU A 76 -14.62 -26.88 26.17
N LYS A 77 -14.99 -27.07 24.90
CA LYS A 77 -14.96 -28.35 24.22
C LYS A 77 -13.51 -28.81 24.10
N LYS A 78 -13.24 -30.05 24.52
CA LYS A 78 -11.93 -30.70 24.31
C LYS A 78 -11.90 -31.37 22.96
N TRP A 79 -11.22 -30.73 22.02
CA TRP A 79 -11.10 -31.23 20.65
C TRP A 79 -10.02 -32.31 20.56
N ALA A 80 -10.34 -33.44 19.96
CA ALA A 80 -9.31 -34.35 19.45
C ALA A 80 -8.62 -33.74 18.22
N GLN A 81 -7.40 -34.19 17.91
CA GLN A 81 -6.62 -33.70 16.77
C GLN A 81 -7.40 -33.89 15.45
N GLU A 82 -8.01 -35.07 15.26
CA GLU A 82 -8.78 -35.42 14.06
C GLU A 82 -10.05 -34.57 13.93
N GLU A 83 -10.68 -34.20 15.04
CA GLU A 83 -11.85 -33.33 15.02
C GLU A 83 -11.47 -31.91 14.59
N ARG A 84 -10.33 -31.38 15.06
CA ARG A 84 -9.85 -30.05 14.63
C ARG A 84 -9.51 -30.04 13.15
N LEU A 85 -8.81 -31.06 12.67
CA LEU A 85 -8.50 -31.21 11.23
C LEU A 85 -9.77 -31.28 10.38
N ALA A 86 -10.81 -31.99 10.85
CA ALA A 86 -12.09 -32.03 10.17
C ALA A 86 -12.77 -30.65 10.13
N ALA A 87 -12.72 -29.89 11.21
CA ALA A 87 -13.28 -28.52 11.26
C ALA A 87 -12.52 -27.56 10.34
N ILE A 88 -11.19 -27.66 10.27
CA ILE A 88 -10.35 -26.91 9.31
C ILE A 88 -10.71 -27.28 7.87
N ALA A 89 -10.89 -28.57 7.57
CA ALA A 89 -11.29 -29.00 6.23
C ALA A 89 -12.69 -28.50 5.84
N GLU A 90 -13.63 -28.48 6.79
CA GLU A 90 -14.97 -27.90 6.59
C GLU A 90 -14.89 -26.39 6.32
N ALA A 91 -14.09 -25.66 7.11
CA ALA A 91 -13.81 -24.25 6.88
C ALA A 91 -13.25 -23.98 5.48
N LYS A 92 -12.30 -24.78 5.01
CA LYS A 92 -11.73 -24.68 3.65
C LYS A 92 -12.81 -24.79 2.57
N ILE A 93 -13.71 -25.76 2.71
CA ILE A 93 -14.82 -25.96 1.76
C ILE A 93 -15.71 -24.72 1.71
N LEU A 94 -16.07 -24.17 2.87
CA LEU A 94 -16.94 -23.00 2.95
C LEU A 94 -16.34 -21.76 2.30
N ILE A 95 -15.04 -21.55 2.50
CA ILE A 95 -14.33 -20.42 1.91
C ILE A 95 -14.31 -20.56 0.39
N ASN A 96 -14.01 -21.75 -0.12
CA ASN A 96 -14.00 -22.01 -1.55
C ASN A 96 -15.40 -21.85 -2.18
N GLU A 97 -16.45 -22.33 -1.50
CA GLU A 97 -17.84 -22.16 -1.96
C GLU A 97 -18.25 -20.67 -2.00
N ASP A 98 -17.84 -19.87 -1.01
CA ASP A 98 -18.14 -18.43 -0.96
C ASP A 98 -17.43 -17.65 -2.09
N ILE A 99 -16.16 -17.99 -2.38
CA ILE A 99 -15.42 -17.45 -3.53
C ILE A 99 -16.14 -17.75 -4.85
N GLU A 100 -16.62 -18.99 -5.02
CA GLU A 100 -17.33 -19.40 -6.23
C GLU A 100 -18.71 -18.72 -6.37
N GLU A 101 -19.45 -18.53 -5.27
CA GLU A 101 -20.83 -18.02 -5.29
C GLU A 101 -20.91 -16.50 -5.44
N GLN A 102 -20.22 -15.75 -4.59
CA GLN A 102 -20.36 -14.28 -4.56
C GLN A 102 -19.70 -13.62 -5.77
N GLY A 103 -18.90 -14.40 -6.49
CA GLY A 103 -17.93 -13.87 -7.38
C GLY A 103 -16.95 -12.99 -6.61
N PRO A 104 -15.91 -12.55 -7.29
CA PRO A 104 -14.84 -11.99 -6.53
C PRO A 104 -15.29 -10.54 -5.99
N SER A 105 -16.14 -9.74 -6.68
CA SER A 105 -16.02 -8.25 -6.62
C SER A 105 -16.68 -7.51 -5.46
N ASP A 106 -17.64 -8.12 -4.78
CA ASP A 106 -18.42 -7.45 -3.74
C ASP A 106 -17.98 -7.86 -2.31
N SER A 107 -16.98 -8.75 -2.17
CA SER A 107 -16.67 -9.44 -0.91
C SER A 107 -15.20 -9.42 -0.44
N ALA A 108 -14.30 -8.63 -1.06
CA ALA A 108 -12.86 -8.66 -0.73
C ALA A 108 -12.57 -8.58 0.79
N TYR A 109 -13.25 -7.68 1.50
CA TYR A 109 -13.14 -7.56 2.96
C TYR A 109 -13.61 -8.83 3.70
N TYR A 110 -14.75 -9.38 3.28
CA TYR A 110 -15.34 -10.56 3.89
C TYR A 110 -14.49 -11.82 3.65
N PHE A 111 -13.94 -11.94 2.45
CA PHE A 111 -12.99 -12.99 2.09
C PHE A 111 -11.75 -12.96 2.98
N GLN A 112 -11.19 -11.77 3.22
CA GLN A 112 -10.02 -11.61 4.08
C GLN A 112 -10.30 -12.02 5.53
N GLU A 113 -11.47 -11.71 6.07
CA GLU A 113 -11.87 -12.18 7.41
C GLU A 113 -12.04 -13.70 7.48
N LEU A 114 -12.56 -14.32 6.42
CA LEU A 114 -12.66 -15.78 6.31
C LEU A 114 -11.29 -16.47 6.23
N ILE A 115 -10.34 -15.88 5.48
CA ILE A 115 -8.95 -16.36 5.44
C ILE A 115 -8.31 -16.24 6.83
N ARG A 116 -8.47 -15.09 7.50
CA ARG A 116 -7.97 -14.89 8.87
C ARG A 116 -8.58 -15.90 9.84
N TYR A 117 -9.87 -16.17 9.75
CA TYR A 117 -10.55 -17.21 10.53
C TYR A 117 -9.85 -18.57 10.39
N LEU A 118 -9.50 -18.96 9.17
CA LEU A 118 -8.87 -20.25 8.92
C LEU A 118 -7.42 -20.30 9.37
N ILE A 119 -6.65 -19.22 9.17
CA ILE A 119 -5.30 -19.05 9.72
C ILE A 119 -5.30 -19.27 11.23
N LEU A 120 -6.26 -18.68 11.95
CA LEU A 120 -6.39 -18.86 13.39
C LEU A 120 -6.68 -20.32 13.80
N MET A 121 -7.54 -21.02 13.06
CA MET A 121 -7.81 -22.44 13.33
C MET A 121 -6.54 -23.30 13.17
N GLU A 122 -5.77 -23.04 12.11
CA GLU A 122 -4.53 -23.77 11.82
C GLU A 122 -3.44 -23.44 12.85
N TRP A 123 -3.26 -22.17 13.21
CA TRP A 123 -2.33 -21.77 14.27
C TRP A 123 -2.67 -22.38 15.63
N GLU A 124 -3.95 -22.40 16.01
CA GLU A 124 -4.33 -23.07 17.24
C GLU A 124 -4.09 -24.57 17.22
N LEU A 125 -4.31 -25.21 16.07
CA LEU A 125 -3.96 -26.62 15.91
C LEU A 125 -2.46 -26.82 16.17
N LEU A 126 -1.59 -25.96 15.62
CA LEU A 126 -0.14 -26.02 15.83
C LEU A 126 0.26 -25.77 17.29
N LEU A 127 -0.40 -24.84 17.98
CA LEU A 127 -0.16 -24.57 19.40
C LEU A 127 -0.53 -25.75 20.29
N GLN A 128 -1.62 -26.45 19.99
CA GLN A 128 -2.10 -27.59 20.78
C GLN A 128 -1.38 -28.90 20.44
N TYR A 129 -0.96 -29.05 19.19
CA TYR A 129 -0.39 -30.28 18.64
C TYR A 129 0.94 -29.98 17.95
N SER A 130 1.99 -29.74 18.72
CA SER A 130 3.32 -29.35 18.19
C SER A 130 3.93 -30.37 17.22
N ASN A 131 3.48 -31.63 17.22
CA ASN A 131 3.88 -32.63 16.23
C ASN A 131 3.37 -32.31 14.81
N MET A 132 2.31 -31.50 14.69
CA MET A 132 1.77 -31.05 13.40
C MET A 132 2.67 -30.03 12.71
N LEU A 133 3.66 -29.44 13.41
CA LEU A 133 4.70 -28.63 12.78
C LEU A 133 5.55 -29.42 11.75
N ALA A 134 5.56 -30.75 11.85
CA ALA A 134 6.23 -31.62 10.89
C ALA A 134 5.32 -32.06 9.71
N ASP A 135 4.04 -31.67 9.71
CA ASP A 135 3.13 -31.92 8.61
C ASP A 135 3.36 -30.89 7.51
N LYS A 136 4.06 -31.32 6.44
CA LYS A 136 4.44 -30.44 5.32
C LYS A 136 3.22 -29.86 4.60
N GLU A 137 2.16 -30.64 4.43
CA GLU A 137 0.96 -30.19 3.69
C GLU A 137 0.28 -29.06 4.46
N LEU A 138 0.08 -29.24 5.77
CA LEU A 138 -0.44 -28.18 6.64
C LEU A 138 0.46 -26.94 6.67
N ALA A 139 1.78 -27.13 6.69
CA ALA A 139 2.72 -26.01 6.73
C ALA A 139 2.69 -25.18 5.44
N TRP A 140 2.59 -25.82 4.27
CA TRP A 140 2.43 -25.14 2.98
C TRP A 140 1.06 -24.46 2.86
N ASP A 141 -0.01 -25.13 3.29
CA ASP A 141 -1.35 -24.52 3.32
C ASP A 141 -1.37 -23.26 4.17
N LEU A 142 -0.73 -23.27 5.33
CA LEU A 142 -0.65 -22.11 6.21
C LEU A 142 0.21 -21.00 5.60
N ALA A 143 1.35 -21.33 4.99
CA ALA A 143 2.19 -20.35 4.29
C ALA A 143 1.44 -19.67 3.14
N TYR A 144 0.63 -20.43 2.40
CA TYR A 144 -0.22 -19.91 1.34
C TYR A 144 -1.32 -18.98 1.89
N ARG A 145 -1.93 -19.32 3.03
CA ARG A 145 -2.93 -18.44 3.65
C ARG A 145 -2.32 -17.16 4.20
N GLU A 146 -1.15 -17.28 4.83
CA GLU A 146 -0.36 -16.13 5.29
C GLU A 146 -0.05 -15.20 4.12
N SER A 147 0.21 -15.72 2.91
CA SER A 147 0.43 -14.88 1.73
C SER A 147 -0.86 -14.20 1.27
N VAL A 148 -1.99 -14.89 1.15
CA VAL A 148 -3.22 -14.25 0.62
C VAL A 148 -3.97 -13.35 1.62
N ASN A 149 -3.54 -13.31 2.88
CA ASN A 149 -4.15 -12.44 3.89
C ASN A 149 -3.58 -11.02 3.80
N THR A 150 -4.31 -10.10 3.19
CA THR A 150 -3.85 -8.71 2.98
C THR A 150 -4.10 -7.80 4.19
N ILE A 151 -4.84 -8.25 5.22
CA ILE A 151 -5.12 -7.44 6.42
C ILE A 151 -3.99 -7.55 7.45
N ALA A 152 -3.14 -8.58 7.35
CA ALA A 152 -2.01 -8.77 8.25
C ALA A 152 -0.70 -8.87 7.47
N HIS A 153 0.29 -8.07 7.85
CA HIS A 153 1.65 -8.18 7.35
C HIS A 153 2.34 -9.43 7.93
N TYR A 154 1.95 -10.61 7.44
CA TYR A 154 2.57 -11.87 7.85
C TYR A 154 4.01 -11.95 7.37
N LYS A 155 4.86 -12.56 8.21
CA LYS A 155 6.24 -12.85 7.86
C LYS A 155 6.34 -13.91 6.76
N VAL A 156 7.33 -13.78 5.90
CA VAL A 156 7.63 -14.80 4.88
C VAL A 156 8.40 -16.01 5.46
N ASP A 157 8.85 -15.96 6.71
CA ASP A 157 9.75 -16.94 7.35
C ASP A 157 9.32 -18.41 7.17
N ARG A 158 8.00 -18.69 7.26
CA ARG A 158 7.46 -20.04 7.06
C ARG A 158 7.67 -20.51 5.63
N PHE A 159 7.26 -19.68 4.66
CA PHE A 159 7.45 -19.97 3.24
C PHE A 159 8.94 -20.18 2.91
N ILE A 160 9.81 -19.29 3.40
CA ILE A 160 11.26 -19.37 3.20
C ILE A 160 11.82 -20.69 3.74
N SER A 161 11.45 -21.06 4.97
CA SER A 161 11.93 -22.28 5.62
C SER A 161 11.50 -23.54 4.87
N LEU A 162 10.24 -23.58 4.40
CA LEU A 162 9.71 -24.71 3.64
C LEU A 162 10.37 -24.84 2.26
N LEU A 163 10.55 -23.72 1.56
CA LEU A 163 11.23 -23.69 0.27
C LEU A 163 12.69 -24.13 0.41
N GLU A 164 13.41 -23.64 1.42
CA GLU A 164 14.79 -24.04 1.70
C GLU A 164 14.90 -25.54 2.03
N GLU A 165 14.01 -26.07 2.87
CA GLU A 165 14.00 -27.50 3.22
C GLU A 165 13.81 -28.37 1.98
N GLU A 166 12.83 -28.04 1.13
CA GLU A 166 12.50 -28.86 -0.04
C GLU A 166 13.50 -28.75 -1.19
N LEU A 167 14.13 -27.59 -1.36
CA LEU A 167 15.29 -27.44 -2.24
C LEU A 167 16.46 -28.30 -1.76
N ASN A 168 16.71 -28.33 -0.44
CA ASN A 168 17.81 -29.09 0.15
C ASN A 168 17.53 -30.59 0.26
N SER A 169 16.28 -31.03 0.24
CA SER A 169 15.92 -32.45 0.11
C SER A 169 15.87 -32.92 -1.35
N GLY A 170 15.80 -31.98 -2.31
CA GLY A 170 15.60 -32.25 -3.73
C GLY A 170 14.15 -32.62 -4.07
N GLU A 171 13.20 -32.30 -3.19
CA GLU A 171 11.76 -32.37 -3.47
C GLU A 171 11.34 -31.27 -4.45
N ILE A 172 11.96 -30.09 -4.36
CA ILE A 172 11.88 -28.99 -5.32
C ILE A 172 13.25 -28.81 -5.99
N SER A 173 13.27 -28.45 -7.27
CA SER A 173 14.51 -28.06 -7.96
C SER A 173 14.40 -26.68 -8.58
N LEU A 174 15.51 -25.93 -8.67
CA LEU A 174 15.51 -24.62 -9.34
C LEU A 174 15.06 -24.71 -10.81
N ASP A 175 15.36 -25.81 -11.50
CA ASP A 175 14.95 -26.04 -12.90
C ASP A 175 13.42 -26.23 -13.06
N SER A 176 12.73 -26.66 -11.99
CA SER A 176 11.28 -26.94 -11.97
C SER A 176 10.50 -26.07 -10.99
N ILE A 177 11.14 -25.05 -10.42
CA ILE A 177 10.61 -24.31 -9.26
C ILE A 177 9.24 -23.68 -9.54
N THR A 178 9.00 -23.22 -10.77
CA THR A 178 7.70 -22.66 -11.16
C THR A 178 6.58 -23.70 -11.08
N ASP A 179 6.80 -24.91 -11.62
CA ASP A 179 5.79 -25.98 -11.60
C ASP A 179 5.61 -26.53 -10.18
N ASP A 180 6.71 -26.68 -9.43
CA ASP A 180 6.70 -27.22 -8.08
C ASP A 180 5.98 -26.28 -7.10
N LEU A 181 6.23 -24.96 -7.18
CA LEU A 181 5.53 -23.97 -6.37
C LEU A 181 4.06 -23.80 -6.78
N PHE A 182 3.73 -23.98 -8.06
CA PHE A 182 2.33 -23.95 -8.52
C PHE A 182 1.49 -25.07 -7.90
N LEU A 183 2.09 -26.24 -7.63
CA LEU A 183 1.42 -27.32 -6.89
C LEU A 183 1.16 -26.99 -5.40
N ARG A 184 1.70 -25.87 -4.92
CA ARG A 184 1.57 -25.36 -3.55
C ARG A 184 0.82 -24.03 -3.51
N ASP A 185 0.08 -23.73 -4.58
CA ASP A 185 -0.69 -22.50 -4.74
C ASP A 185 0.16 -21.21 -4.76
N PHE A 186 1.42 -21.30 -5.20
CA PHE A 186 2.29 -20.15 -5.46
C PHE A 186 2.69 -20.06 -6.93
N SER A 187 2.78 -18.85 -7.48
CA SER A 187 3.33 -18.59 -8.82
C SER A 187 4.69 -17.94 -8.72
N VAL A 188 5.57 -18.27 -9.69
CA VAL A 188 6.85 -17.58 -9.87
C VAL A 188 6.69 -16.60 -11.02
N ALA A 189 6.58 -15.32 -10.69
CA ALA A 189 6.36 -14.26 -11.67
C ALA A 189 7.64 -13.87 -12.41
N SER A 190 8.78 -13.92 -11.73
CA SER A 190 10.10 -13.58 -12.29
C SER A 190 11.20 -14.47 -11.70
N ILE A 191 12.19 -14.78 -12.54
CA ILE A 191 13.43 -15.46 -12.17
C ILE A 191 14.58 -14.65 -12.77
N LEU A 192 15.48 -14.16 -11.92
CA LEU A 192 16.67 -13.42 -12.33
C LEU A 192 17.92 -14.13 -11.80
N GLU A 193 18.97 -14.20 -12.60
CA GLU A 193 20.26 -14.76 -12.20
C GLU A 193 21.25 -13.61 -12.02
N GLY A 194 22.00 -13.61 -10.90
CA GLY A 194 23.05 -12.64 -10.62
C GLY A 194 24.39 -13.32 -10.43
N ASP A 195 25.44 -12.84 -11.11
CA ASP A 195 26.79 -13.42 -11.03
C ASP A 195 27.49 -13.12 -9.68
N ASP A 196 27.13 -12.01 -9.02
CA ASP A 196 27.66 -11.63 -7.70
C ASP A 196 26.57 -11.11 -6.74
N LEU A 197 25.44 -11.83 -6.68
CA LEU A 197 24.30 -11.45 -5.85
C LEU A 197 24.59 -11.47 -4.34
N PHE A 198 25.51 -12.33 -3.89
CA PHE A 198 25.87 -12.49 -2.47
C PHE A 198 27.29 -11.98 -2.14
N GLY A 199 27.84 -11.14 -3.00
CA GLY A 199 29.20 -10.59 -2.90
C GLY A 199 30.31 -11.65 -3.04
N LYS A 200 31.52 -11.19 -3.37
CA LYS A 200 32.72 -12.04 -3.54
C LYS A 200 32.59 -13.05 -4.69
N SER A 201 31.98 -12.63 -5.79
CA SER A 201 31.68 -13.43 -6.97
C SER A 201 30.84 -14.66 -6.67
N LYS A 202 29.88 -14.53 -5.74
CA LYS A 202 28.96 -15.61 -5.41
C LYS A 202 27.67 -15.44 -6.21
N PRO A 203 27.38 -16.36 -7.15
CA PRO A 203 26.17 -16.27 -7.93
C PRO A 203 24.94 -16.60 -7.08
N GLY A 204 23.78 -16.19 -7.55
CA GLY A 204 22.50 -16.46 -6.92
C GLY A 204 21.32 -16.33 -7.88
N THR A 205 20.21 -16.96 -7.50
CA THR A 205 18.94 -16.85 -8.21
C THR A 205 17.98 -16.01 -7.39
N PHE A 206 17.41 -14.98 -7.98
CA PHE A 206 16.34 -14.18 -7.41
C PHE A 206 14.98 -14.64 -7.95
N LEU A 207 13.97 -14.69 -7.09
CA LEU A 207 12.59 -15.04 -7.43
C LEU A 207 11.61 -13.98 -6.92
N GLN A 208 10.66 -13.63 -7.78
CA GLN A 208 9.41 -12.97 -7.39
C GLN A 208 8.33 -14.03 -7.26
N ILE A 209 7.82 -14.22 -6.05
CA ILE A 209 6.79 -15.20 -5.73
C ILE A 209 5.48 -14.48 -5.45
N GLU A 210 4.41 -14.99 -6.04
CA GLU A 210 3.04 -14.52 -5.87
C GLU A 210 2.15 -15.68 -5.40
N SER A 211 0.98 -15.39 -4.84
CA SER A 211 -0.08 -16.39 -4.66
C SER A 211 -0.68 -16.79 -6.01
N ALA A 212 -0.81 -18.09 -6.29
CA ALA A 212 -1.29 -18.59 -7.59
C ALA A 212 -2.78 -18.35 -7.84
N ILE A 213 -3.57 -18.16 -6.79
CA ILE A 213 -4.98 -17.76 -6.94
C ILE A 213 -4.98 -16.23 -7.02
N PRO A 214 -5.36 -15.65 -8.17
CA PRO A 214 -5.50 -14.21 -8.28
C PRO A 214 -6.59 -13.76 -7.31
N THR A 215 -6.19 -13.23 -6.17
CA THR A 215 -7.04 -12.45 -5.29
C THR A 215 -7.26 -11.07 -5.92
N TYR A 216 -8.13 -10.26 -5.34
CA TYR A 216 -8.64 -9.00 -5.92
C TYR A 216 -7.59 -8.02 -6.42
N SER A 217 -7.08 -8.14 -7.65
CA SER A 217 -6.12 -7.17 -8.22
C SER A 217 -4.91 -6.85 -7.33
N ASP A 218 -4.68 -7.71 -6.35
CA ASP A 218 -3.91 -7.48 -5.14
C ASP A 218 -3.19 -8.80 -4.89
N ASP A 219 -2.12 -9.00 -5.65
CA ASP A 219 -1.24 -10.13 -5.43
C ASP A 219 -0.32 -9.75 -4.26
N THR A 220 -0.11 -10.66 -3.32
CA THR A 220 0.97 -10.46 -2.34
C THR A 220 2.27 -11.01 -2.90
N ILE A 221 3.35 -10.29 -2.66
CA ILE A 221 4.66 -10.63 -3.22
C ILE A 221 5.63 -11.01 -2.11
N ALA A 222 6.38 -12.09 -2.34
CA ALA A 222 7.61 -12.38 -1.64
C ALA A 222 8.78 -12.27 -2.62
N LEU A 223 9.77 -11.47 -2.22
CA LEU A 223 11.01 -11.27 -2.97
C LEU A 223 12.11 -12.07 -2.26
N VAL A 224 12.64 -13.09 -2.94
CA VAL A 224 13.56 -14.06 -2.31
C VAL A 224 14.79 -14.29 -3.17
N ALA A 225 15.95 -14.39 -2.54
CA ALA A 225 17.20 -14.76 -3.19
C ALA A 225 17.66 -16.13 -2.68
N ILE A 226 18.11 -16.98 -3.59
CA ILE A 226 18.58 -18.32 -3.33
C ILE A 226 20.08 -18.37 -3.60
N SER A 227 20.84 -18.68 -2.57
CA SER A 227 22.27 -19.00 -2.68
C SER A 227 22.47 -20.51 -2.75
N GLY A 228 23.61 -20.94 -3.28
CA GLY A 228 23.96 -22.35 -3.42
C GLY A 228 23.62 -22.90 -4.80
N SER A 229 24.32 -23.96 -5.20
CA SER A 229 24.21 -24.54 -6.55
C SER A 229 23.86 -26.02 -6.54
N SER A 230 23.65 -26.61 -5.37
CA SER A 230 23.39 -28.04 -5.25
C SER A 230 22.54 -28.38 -4.03
N VAL A 231 21.83 -29.51 -4.13
CA VAL A 231 20.98 -30.05 -3.06
C VAL A 231 21.79 -30.24 -1.78
N GLY A 232 21.30 -29.66 -0.68
CA GLY A 232 21.95 -29.67 0.64
C GLY A 232 22.83 -28.45 0.90
N GLU A 233 22.96 -27.53 -0.05
CA GLU A 233 23.74 -26.29 0.05
C GLU A 233 22.90 -25.03 -0.20
N TYR A 234 21.60 -25.16 -0.48
CA TYR A 234 20.75 -23.99 -0.74
C TYR A 234 20.49 -23.20 0.54
N GLN A 235 20.51 -21.87 0.42
CA GLN A 235 19.96 -20.97 1.43
C GLN A 235 18.98 -20.04 0.77
N VAL A 236 17.78 -19.90 1.33
CA VAL A 236 16.74 -19.00 0.83
C VAL A 236 16.68 -17.80 1.77
N ILE A 237 16.92 -16.61 1.21
CA ILE A 237 17.04 -15.37 1.98
C ILE A 237 16.01 -14.38 1.45
N PRO A 238 15.08 -13.90 2.28
CA PRO A 238 14.13 -12.89 1.85
C PRO A 238 14.82 -11.53 1.70
N LEU A 239 14.40 -10.75 0.71
CA LEU A 239 14.79 -9.34 0.58
C LEU A 239 14.02 -8.45 1.57
N GLN A 240 12.81 -8.87 1.92
CA GLN A 240 11.93 -8.20 2.87
C GLN A 240 11.27 -9.21 3.82
N PRO A 241 11.04 -8.84 5.09
CA PRO A 241 10.58 -9.80 6.11
C PRO A 241 9.10 -10.19 5.99
N PHE A 242 8.30 -9.49 5.18
CA PHE A 242 6.85 -9.66 5.11
C PHE A 242 6.37 -9.90 3.68
N TRP A 243 5.19 -10.51 3.57
CA TRP A 243 4.43 -10.47 2.32
C TRP A 243 4.03 -9.01 2.07
N ASP A 244 4.44 -8.48 0.91
CA ASP A 244 4.15 -7.10 0.54
C ASP A 244 2.95 -7.04 -0.40
N TRP A 245 2.23 -5.93 -0.37
CA TRP A 245 0.95 -5.77 -1.05
C TRP A 245 1.14 -5.11 -2.41
N ASN A 246 0.96 -5.86 -3.50
CA ASN A 246 0.92 -5.28 -4.84
C ASN A 246 -0.51 -4.81 -5.12
N HIS A 247 -0.84 -3.59 -4.72
CA HIS A 247 -2.13 -2.96 -4.99
C HIS A 247 -2.23 -2.47 -6.43
N LYS A 248 -2.78 -3.29 -7.33
CA LYS A 248 -2.91 -2.97 -8.77
C LYS A 248 -1.59 -2.47 -9.38
N SER A 249 -0.46 -2.79 -8.77
CA SER A 249 0.80 -2.19 -9.09
C SER A 249 1.49 -2.96 -10.20
N SER A 250 2.24 -2.24 -11.03
CA SER A 250 3.17 -2.89 -11.93
C SER A 250 4.53 -2.94 -11.25
N LEU A 251 4.91 -4.13 -10.82
CA LEU A 251 6.24 -4.38 -10.28
C LEU A 251 7.21 -4.64 -11.43
N THR A 252 8.22 -3.79 -11.57
CA THR A 252 9.34 -4.00 -12.48
C THR A 252 10.57 -4.39 -11.66
N ILE A 253 11.10 -5.58 -11.93
CA ILE A 253 12.30 -6.08 -11.26
C ILE A 253 13.43 -6.25 -12.26
N SER A 254 14.62 -5.80 -11.88
CA SER A 254 15.86 -6.04 -12.62
C SER A 254 17.02 -6.28 -11.66
N SER A 255 18.16 -6.70 -12.20
CA SER A 255 19.39 -6.90 -11.43
C SER A 255 20.56 -6.27 -12.18
N ASP A 256 21.37 -5.47 -11.49
CA ASP A 256 22.55 -4.80 -12.05
C ASP A 256 23.60 -4.56 -10.95
N ASP A 257 24.86 -4.29 -11.30
CA ASP A 257 25.86 -3.71 -10.37
C ASP A 257 25.77 -2.18 -10.47
N HIS A 258 24.65 -1.67 -9.97
CA HIS A 258 24.22 -0.31 -10.16
C HIS A 258 25.23 0.68 -9.59
N ASN A 259 25.77 0.42 -8.39
CA ASN A 259 26.72 1.32 -7.74
C ASN A 259 28.21 1.10 -8.11
N GLU A 260 28.46 0.25 -9.11
CA GLU A 260 29.80 -0.13 -9.61
C GLU A 260 30.74 -0.70 -8.52
N ASN A 261 30.21 -1.33 -7.46
CA ASN A 261 31.01 -1.92 -6.40
C ASN A 261 31.37 -3.41 -6.65
N ASN A 262 30.94 -3.97 -7.78
CA ASN A 262 31.04 -5.38 -8.18
C ASN A 262 30.12 -6.31 -7.37
N THR A 263 29.05 -5.80 -6.76
CA THR A 263 28.01 -6.62 -6.13
C THR A 263 26.74 -6.40 -6.94
N THR A 264 26.05 -7.47 -7.33
CA THR A 264 24.78 -7.32 -8.04
C THR A 264 23.69 -6.92 -7.05
N GLU A 265 23.03 -5.80 -7.29
CA GLU A 265 21.81 -5.40 -6.59
C GLU A 265 20.55 -5.89 -7.31
N ILE A 266 19.47 -6.05 -6.53
CA ILE A 266 18.12 -6.24 -7.05
C ILE A 266 17.38 -4.92 -6.99
N ILE A 267 16.99 -4.42 -8.16
CA ILE A 267 16.28 -3.15 -8.34
C ILE A 267 14.80 -3.49 -8.50
N VAL A 268 13.97 -2.93 -7.62
CA VAL A 268 12.52 -3.11 -7.57
C VAL A 268 11.87 -1.75 -7.74
N ILE A 269 11.10 -1.58 -8.81
CA ILE A 269 10.25 -0.41 -9.04
C ILE A 269 8.81 -0.88 -8.91
N ASP A 270 8.11 -0.33 -7.93
CA ASP A 270 6.72 -0.64 -7.64
C ASP A 270 5.83 0.55 -8.00
N ASP A 271 5.14 0.47 -9.14
CA ASP A 271 4.23 1.52 -9.61
C ASP A 271 2.80 1.22 -9.17
N PHE A 272 2.30 1.85 -8.11
CA PHE A 272 0.99 1.58 -7.52
C PHE A 272 -0.08 2.61 -7.92
N TRP A 273 -1.34 2.20 -7.89
CA TRP A 273 -2.48 3.06 -8.19
C TRP A 273 -3.33 3.29 -6.94
N GLY A 274 -3.38 4.53 -6.48
CA GLY A 274 -4.24 4.94 -5.37
C GLY A 274 -5.72 4.66 -5.67
N SER A 275 -6.43 4.13 -4.68
CA SER A 275 -7.84 3.72 -4.80
C SER A 275 -8.85 4.88 -4.73
N GLY A 276 -8.39 6.14 -4.73
CA GLY A 276 -9.22 7.35 -4.67
C GLY A 276 -9.73 7.85 -6.03
N SER A 277 -10.64 8.82 -6.01
CA SER A 277 -11.00 9.63 -7.19
C SER A 277 -10.67 11.09 -6.88
N PRO A 278 -9.73 11.73 -7.61
CA PRO A 278 -8.92 11.18 -8.70
C PRO A 278 -7.95 10.06 -8.25
N GLY A 279 -7.79 9.03 -9.07
CA GLY A 279 -6.88 7.91 -8.77
C GLY A 279 -5.43 8.33 -8.93
N GLY A 280 -4.74 8.57 -7.82
CA GLY A 280 -3.30 8.85 -7.86
C GLY A 280 -2.52 7.68 -8.46
N CYS A 281 -1.45 7.96 -9.16
CA CYS A 281 -0.42 6.96 -9.43
C CYS A 281 0.74 7.28 -8.48
N GLY A 282 1.37 6.29 -7.90
CA GLY A 282 2.67 6.49 -7.27
C GLY A 282 3.68 5.45 -7.69
N SER A 283 4.93 5.69 -7.33
CA SER A 283 6.04 4.80 -7.64
C SER A 283 7.01 4.78 -6.46
N HIS A 284 7.39 3.58 -6.06
CA HIS A 284 8.37 3.31 -5.02
C HIS A 284 9.59 2.61 -5.64
N LEU A 285 10.79 3.02 -5.24
CA LEU A 285 12.05 2.43 -5.68
C LEU A 285 12.78 1.81 -4.49
N ALA A 286 13.04 0.52 -4.57
CA ALA A 286 13.94 -0.19 -3.66
C ALA A 286 15.13 -0.77 -4.43
N ILE A 287 16.32 -0.68 -3.84
CA ILE A 287 17.54 -1.27 -4.39
C ILE A 287 18.16 -2.10 -3.28
N TYR A 288 18.12 -3.42 -3.41
CA TYR A 288 18.59 -4.35 -2.40
C TYR A 288 20.00 -4.83 -2.71
N GLU A 289 20.95 -4.54 -1.82
CA GLU A 289 22.33 -5.02 -1.90
C GLU A 289 22.62 -6.00 -0.76
N TRP A 290 23.39 -7.05 -1.04
CA TRP A 290 23.86 -7.98 -0.02
C TRP A 290 24.92 -7.37 0.90
N ARG A 291 24.65 -7.42 2.22
CA ARG A 291 25.57 -7.01 3.28
C ARG A 291 26.03 -8.22 4.09
N GLU A 292 27.32 -8.53 4.00
CA GLU A 292 27.95 -9.56 4.82
C GLU A 292 28.24 -9.04 6.24
N VAL A 293 27.88 -9.83 7.25
CA VAL A 293 28.15 -9.58 8.67
C VAL A 293 28.79 -10.83 9.30
N ASP A 294 29.38 -10.70 10.48
CA ASP A 294 30.10 -11.83 11.11
C ASP A 294 29.21 -13.09 11.35
N SER A 295 27.90 -12.91 11.44
CA SER A 295 26.90 -13.97 11.68
C SER A 295 26.15 -14.44 10.43
N GLY A 296 26.53 -14.00 9.22
CA GLY A 296 25.82 -14.31 7.98
C GLY A 296 25.79 -13.13 7.03
N GLY A 297 24.67 -12.91 6.35
CA GLY A 297 24.41 -11.66 5.66
C GLY A 297 22.92 -11.45 5.45
N HIS A 298 22.57 -10.29 4.94
CA HIS A 298 21.19 -9.88 4.67
C HIS A 298 21.17 -8.93 3.48
N PHE A 299 20.01 -8.76 2.87
CA PHE A 299 19.82 -7.67 1.92
C PHE A 299 19.47 -6.38 2.67
N GLU A 300 20.09 -5.29 2.28
CA GLU A 300 19.79 -3.95 2.76
C GLU A 300 19.23 -3.13 1.59
N ASN A 301 18.09 -2.45 1.80
CA ASN A 301 17.59 -1.48 0.83
C ASN A 301 18.46 -0.22 0.88
N ILE A 302 19.45 -0.12 -0.02
CA ILE A 302 20.36 1.02 -0.11
C ILE A 302 19.69 2.27 -0.71
N ALA A 303 18.44 2.16 -1.16
CA ALA A 303 17.58 3.25 -1.60
C ALA A 303 16.49 3.61 -0.56
N ALA A 304 16.58 3.15 0.69
CA ALA A 304 15.57 3.41 1.72
C ALA A 304 15.32 4.90 2.04
N ASN A 305 16.26 5.80 1.70
CA ASN A 305 16.09 7.25 1.86
C ASN A 305 15.59 7.95 0.58
N VAL A 306 15.34 7.20 -0.49
CA VAL A 306 14.76 7.74 -1.73
C VAL A 306 13.27 7.91 -1.49
N ALA A 307 12.77 9.14 -1.62
CA ALA A 307 11.37 9.41 -1.35
C ALA A 307 10.47 8.73 -2.39
N GLU A 308 9.38 8.15 -1.91
CA GLU A 308 8.27 7.67 -2.71
C GLU A 308 7.68 8.81 -3.56
N ILE A 309 7.35 8.51 -4.81
CA ILE A 309 6.77 9.49 -5.73
C ILE A 309 5.28 9.27 -5.78
N VAL A 310 4.51 10.08 -5.08
CA VAL A 310 3.06 10.12 -5.25
C VAL A 310 2.69 11.19 -6.27
N MET A 311 2.02 10.80 -7.35
CA MET A 311 1.50 11.68 -8.39
C MET A 311 -0.03 11.78 -8.26
N SER A 312 -0.50 12.99 -7.95
CA SER A 312 -1.92 13.31 -8.06
C SER A 312 -2.28 13.50 -9.53
N THR A 313 -2.56 12.41 -10.23
CA THR A 313 -3.12 12.50 -11.58
C THR A 313 -4.58 12.06 -11.52
N ALA A 314 -5.46 12.80 -12.18
CA ALA A 314 -6.81 12.33 -12.39
C ALA A 314 -6.92 11.31 -13.51
N TYR A 315 -5.90 11.22 -14.39
CA TYR A 315 -5.99 10.52 -15.67
C TYR A 315 -4.65 10.10 -16.30
N GLY A 316 -3.53 10.03 -15.57
CA GLY A 316 -2.19 9.77 -16.14
C GLY A 316 -1.65 8.36 -15.85
N GLU A 317 -0.96 7.76 -16.84
CA GLU A 317 -0.06 6.62 -16.62
C GLU A 317 1.08 7.01 -15.67
N CYS A 318 1.55 6.08 -14.84
CA CYS A 318 2.82 6.19 -14.14
C CYS A 318 3.94 6.31 -15.18
N VAL A 319 4.25 7.53 -15.61
CA VAL A 319 5.34 7.76 -16.57
C VAL A 319 6.64 7.54 -15.81
N GLN A 320 7.39 6.49 -16.19
CA GLN A 320 8.70 6.06 -15.64
C GLN A 320 9.42 7.19 -14.88
N PRO A 321 9.24 7.27 -13.55
CA PRO A 321 9.64 8.46 -12.83
C PRO A 321 11.08 8.36 -12.32
N TRP A 322 11.87 7.39 -12.81
CA TRP A 322 13.22 7.09 -12.34
C TRP A 322 14.23 7.09 -13.49
N GLU A 323 15.31 7.85 -13.34
CA GLU A 323 16.56 7.70 -14.08
C GLU A 323 17.63 7.17 -13.12
N LEU A 324 17.97 5.88 -13.26
CA LEU A 324 18.91 5.21 -12.36
C LEU A 324 20.37 5.50 -12.75
N ASP A 325 20.73 5.43 -14.03
CA ASP A 325 22.13 5.55 -14.49
C ASP A 325 22.61 7.01 -14.65
N TYR A 326 22.17 7.91 -13.79
CA TYR A 326 22.53 9.33 -13.89
C TYR A 326 23.89 9.60 -13.24
N ILE A 327 24.89 9.88 -14.07
CA ILE A 327 26.18 10.41 -13.60
C ILE A 327 26.07 11.93 -13.56
N ASP A 328 26.18 12.50 -12.36
CA ASP A 328 26.07 13.95 -12.18
C ASP A 328 27.27 14.72 -12.77
N ASN A 329 27.22 16.06 -12.68
CA ASN A 329 28.29 16.92 -13.19
C ASN A 329 29.64 16.73 -12.47
N GLU A 330 29.66 16.07 -11.32
CA GLU A 330 30.84 15.76 -10.51
C GLU A 330 31.38 14.34 -10.81
N GLY A 331 30.69 13.56 -11.63
CA GLY A 331 31.03 12.18 -11.93
C GLY A 331 30.54 11.18 -10.87
N VAL A 332 29.61 11.59 -9.99
CA VAL A 332 29.03 10.76 -8.95
C VAL A 332 27.77 10.10 -9.49
N LEU A 333 27.64 8.79 -9.25
CA LEU A 333 26.41 8.06 -9.55
C LEU A 333 25.27 8.56 -8.67
N ALA A 334 24.15 8.83 -9.30
CA ALA A 334 22.97 9.34 -8.64
C ALA A 334 21.70 8.78 -9.27
N ILE A 335 20.66 8.69 -8.44
CA ILE A 335 19.30 8.42 -8.88
C ILE A 335 18.61 9.75 -9.06
N LYS A 336 17.97 9.94 -10.21
CA LYS A 336 17.12 11.10 -10.44
C LYS A 336 15.68 10.65 -10.51
N SER A 337 14.85 11.25 -9.67
CA SER A 337 13.42 11.00 -9.61
C SER A 337 12.67 12.15 -10.26
N PHE A 338 11.53 11.88 -10.90
CA PHE A 338 10.73 12.89 -11.59
C PHE A 338 9.28 12.82 -11.16
N ARG A 339 8.69 13.98 -10.88
CA ARG A 339 7.27 14.14 -10.67
C ARG A 339 6.72 15.05 -11.75
N ARG A 340 5.97 14.48 -12.69
CA ARG A 340 5.25 15.25 -13.70
C ARG A 340 3.92 15.74 -13.15
N HIS A 341 3.72 17.04 -13.23
CA HIS A 341 2.47 17.65 -12.79
C HIS A 341 1.64 18.04 -14.01
N PHE A 342 0.47 17.42 -14.11
CA PHE A 342 -0.47 17.71 -15.19
C PHE A 342 -1.29 18.96 -14.85
N VAL A 343 -0.99 20.04 -15.55
CA VAL A 343 -1.71 21.31 -15.37
C VAL A 343 -3.11 21.26 -16.01
N SER A 344 -3.28 20.38 -17.00
CA SER A 344 -4.46 20.31 -17.89
C SER A 344 -5.72 19.70 -17.28
N ALA A 345 -5.65 18.96 -16.17
CA ALA A 345 -6.82 18.28 -15.62
C ALA A 345 -7.85 19.24 -15.00
N TYR A 346 -7.43 20.46 -14.61
CA TYR A 346 -8.27 21.37 -13.82
C TYR A 346 -8.24 22.83 -14.26
N SER A 347 -7.25 23.24 -15.08
CA SER A 347 -7.19 24.58 -15.64
C SER A 347 -7.74 24.60 -17.07
N TYR A 348 -8.52 25.63 -17.41
CA TYR A 348 -9.13 25.82 -18.74
C TYR A 348 -8.09 26.19 -19.84
N GLY A 349 -6.97 25.47 -19.99
CA GLY A 349 -6.02 25.80 -21.06
C GLY A 349 -4.77 24.92 -21.22
N ASP A 350 -4.06 25.23 -22.31
CA ASP A 350 -2.85 24.59 -22.85
C ASP A 350 -1.58 24.86 -22.01
N CYS A 351 -1.64 24.80 -20.68
CA CYS A 351 -0.42 24.90 -19.89
C CYS A 351 0.42 23.63 -20.08
N PRO A 352 1.71 23.76 -20.45
CA PRO A 352 2.56 22.59 -20.57
C PRO A 352 2.70 21.94 -19.19
N ASP A 353 2.78 20.61 -19.19
CA ASP A 353 3.15 19.88 -17.98
C ASP A 353 4.54 20.33 -17.54
N TYR A 354 4.76 20.40 -16.24
CA TYR A 354 6.07 20.66 -15.69
C TYR A 354 6.55 19.43 -14.93
N GLU A 355 7.86 19.39 -14.71
CA GLU A 355 8.52 18.25 -14.12
C GLU A 355 9.40 18.73 -12.97
N GLU A 356 9.05 18.31 -11.76
CA GLU A 356 9.93 18.38 -10.61
C GLU A 356 10.87 17.20 -10.65
N TRP A 357 12.09 17.40 -10.19
CA TRP A 357 13.05 16.33 -10.04
C TRP A 357 13.73 16.38 -8.68
N ASN A 358 14.04 15.20 -8.15
CA ASN A 358 14.93 15.03 -7.00
C ASN A 358 16.18 14.29 -7.45
N LEU A 359 17.31 14.63 -6.83
CA LEU A 359 18.59 13.98 -7.07
C LEU A 359 19.07 13.34 -5.77
N TYR A 360 19.37 12.05 -5.84
CA TYR A 360 19.91 11.27 -4.73
C TYR A 360 21.31 10.77 -5.11
N LYS A 361 22.33 11.11 -4.33
CA LYS A 361 23.71 10.71 -4.62
C LYS A 361 24.10 9.49 -3.78
N TRP A 362 24.88 8.61 -4.38
CA TRP A 362 25.55 7.53 -3.65
C TRP A 362 26.63 8.08 -2.73
N ASP A 363 26.53 7.83 -1.42
CA ASP A 363 27.52 8.28 -0.43
C ASP A 363 28.56 7.22 -0.05
N GLY A 364 28.47 6.02 -0.68
CA GLY A 364 29.26 4.84 -0.36
C GLY A 364 28.55 3.83 0.54
N GLN A 365 27.38 4.16 1.08
CA GLN A 365 26.55 3.28 1.89
C GLN A 365 25.10 3.24 1.39
N ALA A 366 24.51 4.40 1.10
CA ALA A 366 23.14 4.53 0.65
C ALA A 366 23.00 5.67 -0.37
N TYR A 367 21.87 5.70 -1.07
CA TYR A 367 21.43 6.88 -1.80
C TYR A 367 20.85 7.89 -0.81
N THR A 368 21.35 9.11 -0.84
CA THR A 368 20.93 10.20 0.04
C THR A 368 20.48 11.40 -0.77
N TRP A 369 19.44 12.09 -0.30
CA TRP A 369 18.95 13.30 -0.95
C TRP A 369 20.07 14.34 -1.08
N ALA A 370 20.25 14.88 -2.28
CA ALA A 370 21.33 15.80 -2.58
C ALA A 370 20.83 17.14 -3.12
N ASP A 371 19.86 17.12 -4.03
CA ASP A 371 19.33 18.32 -4.66
C ASP A 371 17.90 18.07 -5.17
N SER A 372 17.21 19.14 -5.51
CA SER A 372 15.92 19.09 -6.19
C SER A 372 15.76 20.31 -7.08
N GLY A 373 14.95 20.21 -8.12
CA GLY A 373 14.66 21.35 -8.95
C GLY A 373 13.45 21.13 -9.82
N VAL A 374 13.15 22.14 -10.62
CA VAL A 374 12.00 22.11 -11.53
C VAL A 374 12.47 22.46 -12.93
N ASN A 375 12.11 21.61 -13.87
CA ASN A 375 12.19 21.93 -15.28
C ASN A 375 10.98 22.79 -15.65
N LEU A 376 11.08 24.09 -15.39
CA LEU A 376 10.07 25.05 -15.83
C LEU A 376 10.09 25.11 -17.36
N ILE A 377 9.04 24.62 -18.00
CA ILE A 377 8.79 24.89 -19.41
C ILE A 377 8.33 26.34 -19.50
N GLU A 378 9.03 27.18 -20.29
CA GLU A 378 8.61 28.56 -20.53
C GLU A 378 7.11 28.60 -20.87
N GLY A 379 6.32 29.16 -19.97
CA GLY A 379 4.87 29.18 -20.03
C GLY A 379 4.32 30.60 -20.05
N SER A 380 3.04 30.74 -20.44
CA SER A 380 2.31 31.98 -20.20
C SER A 380 2.31 32.33 -18.71
N PRO A 381 2.18 33.61 -18.30
CA PRO A 381 2.13 34.00 -16.90
C PRO A 381 1.17 33.16 -16.05
N LYS A 382 -0.02 32.81 -16.58
CA LYS A 382 -0.97 31.92 -15.88
C LYS A 382 -0.40 30.55 -15.54
N CYS A 383 0.43 29.98 -16.41
CA CYS A 383 1.00 28.64 -16.19
C CYS A 383 2.12 28.69 -15.16
N MET A 384 2.94 29.75 -15.18
CA MET A 384 3.98 29.96 -14.16
C MET A 384 3.37 30.16 -12.77
N MET A 385 2.22 30.82 -12.68
CA MET A 385 1.54 31.02 -11.40
C MET A 385 0.73 29.82 -10.94
N ASP A 386 0.11 29.06 -11.86
CA ASP A 386 -0.50 27.77 -11.50
C ASP A 386 0.56 26.81 -10.98
N TRP A 387 1.72 26.76 -11.63
CA TRP A 387 2.90 26.05 -11.14
C TRP A 387 3.32 26.52 -9.74
N ALA A 388 3.53 27.83 -9.55
CA ALA A 388 3.98 28.35 -8.27
C ALA A 388 2.97 28.00 -7.16
N ASN A 389 1.68 28.09 -7.45
CA ASN A 389 0.62 27.72 -6.52
C ASN A 389 0.66 26.23 -6.12
N LEU A 390 1.16 25.34 -6.99
CA LEU A 390 1.31 23.90 -6.74
C LEU A 390 2.62 23.57 -6.03
N ALA A 391 3.70 24.25 -6.37
CA ALA A 391 5.02 24.06 -5.77
C ALA A 391 5.07 24.58 -4.31
N GLY A 392 4.25 25.57 -4.00
CA GLY A 392 4.04 26.06 -2.63
C GLY A 392 5.11 27.02 -2.10
N GLY A 393 4.85 27.57 -0.91
CA GLY A 393 5.61 28.65 -0.30
C GLY A 393 6.98 28.25 0.24
N LEU A 394 7.22 26.95 0.45
CA LEU A 394 8.55 26.45 0.82
C LEU A 394 9.50 26.40 -0.38
N ASN A 395 8.99 26.53 -1.61
CA ASN A 395 9.80 26.56 -2.82
C ASN A 395 10.24 28.00 -3.18
N ASP A 396 11.55 28.27 -3.15
CA ASP A 396 12.12 29.61 -3.41
C ASP A 396 11.78 30.16 -4.81
N GLU A 397 11.75 29.29 -5.82
CA GLU A 397 11.42 29.67 -7.20
C GLU A 397 9.92 30.00 -7.33
N ALA A 398 9.06 29.27 -6.63
CA ALA A 398 7.62 29.57 -6.57
C ALA A 398 7.35 30.93 -5.92
N VAL A 399 7.97 31.20 -4.77
CA VAL A 399 7.90 32.51 -4.10
C VAL A 399 8.38 33.61 -5.05
N SER A 400 9.54 33.41 -5.70
CA SER A 400 10.12 34.38 -6.63
C SER A 400 9.21 34.64 -7.85
N LEU A 401 8.54 33.63 -8.39
CA LEU A 401 7.59 33.80 -9.49
C LEU A 401 6.35 34.58 -9.05
N VAL A 402 5.80 34.31 -7.86
CA VAL A 402 4.67 35.08 -7.32
C VAL A 402 5.07 36.53 -7.05
N GLU A 403 6.23 36.77 -6.43
CA GLU A 403 6.77 38.12 -6.23
C GLU A 403 6.87 38.88 -7.56
N ASN A 404 7.48 38.28 -8.57
CA ASN A 404 7.67 38.90 -9.87
C ASN A 404 6.35 39.14 -10.60
N ALA A 405 5.40 38.19 -10.53
CA ALA A 405 4.08 38.35 -11.13
C ALA A 405 3.29 39.49 -10.48
N LEU A 406 3.45 39.71 -9.18
CA LEU A 406 2.79 40.80 -8.45
C LEU A 406 3.38 42.20 -8.76
N LEU A 407 4.56 42.28 -9.40
CA LEU A 407 5.10 43.56 -9.88
C LEU A 407 4.42 44.06 -11.17
N ASP A 408 3.89 43.14 -11.98
CA ASP A 408 3.21 43.43 -13.26
C ASP A 408 2.08 42.41 -13.49
N TRP A 409 1.00 42.53 -12.71
CA TRP A 409 -0.10 41.57 -12.73
C TRP A 409 -0.80 41.54 -14.09
N SER A 410 -0.72 40.39 -14.78
CA SER A 410 -1.22 40.26 -16.16
C SER A 410 -2.76 40.23 -16.22
N PRO A 411 -3.41 40.92 -17.18
CA PRO A 411 -4.86 40.81 -17.41
C PRO A 411 -5.34 39.38 -17.73
N GLU A 412 -4.43 38.51 -18.17
CA GLU A 412 -4.73 37.07 -18.33
C GLU A 412 -5.15 36.43 -17.01
N MET A 413 -4.50 36.80 -15.91
CA MET A 413 -4.77 36.27 -14.56
C MET A 413 -6.16 36.67 -14.08
N GLU A 414 -6.54 37.93 -14.32
CA GLU A 414 -7.89 38.41 -14.00
C GLU A 414 -8.97 37.65 -14.77
N THR A 415 -8.65 37.21 -16.00
CA THR A 415 -9.57 36.42 -16.83
C THR A 415 -9.70 34.99 -16.32
N VAL A 416 -8.58 34.36 -15.94
CA VAL A 416 -8.53 32.97 -15.47
C VAL A 416 -9.14 32.84 -14.08
N TRP A 417 -8.61 33.59 -13.12
CA TRP A 417 -8.93 33.46 -11.69
C TRP A 417 -9.92 34.50 -11.20
N GLY A 418 -10.18 35.57 -11.94
CA GLY A 418 -11.14 36.60 -11.54
C GLY A 418 -10.47 37.93 -11.20
N PRO A 419 -11.27 39.02 -11.18
CA PRO A 419 -10.76 40.38 -11.03
C PRO A 419 -9.96 40.62 -9.75
N ALA A 420 -10.29 39.97 -8.63
CA ALA A 420 -9.60 40.14 -7.34
C ALA A 420 -8.38 39.22 -7.15
N SER A 421 -7.99 38.45 -8.18
CA SER A 421 -6.91 37.45 -8.07
C SER A 421 -5.58 37.98 -7.55
N GLU A 422 -5.22 39.21 -7.90
CA GLU A 422 -4.00 39.85 -7.40
C GLU A 422 -3.98 39.93 -5.87
N ASP A 423 -5.09 40.32 -5.23
CA ASP A 423 -5.18 40.46 -3.78
C ASP A 423 -5.11 39.10 -3.06
N TYR A 424 -5.64 38.04 -3.68
CA TYR A 424 -5.54 36.68 -3.14
C TYR A 424 -4.12 36.12 -3.24
N TYR A 425 -3.40 36.37 -4.34
CA TYR A 425 -2.00 35.96 -4.44
C TYR A 425 -1.08 36.80 -3.55
N ARG A 426 -1.40 38.08 -3.29
CA ARG A 426 -0.73 38.88 -2.26
C ARG A 426 -0.98 38.30 -0.86
N PHE A 427 -2.21 37.89 -0.56
CA PHE A 427 -2.54 37.23 0.71
C PHE A 427 -1.74 35.93 0.86
N LYS A 428 -1.76 35.07 -0.16
CA LYS A 428 -1.02 33.80 -0.19
C LYS A 428 0.49 33.99 -0.06
N LEU A 429 1.08 34.97 -0.75
CA LEU A 429 2.49 35.30 -0.57
C LEU A 429 2.80 35.73 0.88
N GLY A 430 1.89 36.45 1.53
CA GLY A 430 2.00 36.82 2.94
C GLY A 430 2.02 35.60 3.88
N THR A 431 1.17 34.59 3.62
CA THR A 431 1.17 33.34 4.40
C THR A 431 2.42 32.49 4.13
N TRP A 432 2.92 32.48 2.90
CA TRP A 432 4.20 31.84 2.55
C TRP A 432 5.39 32.45 3.30
N TYR A 433 5.48 33.77 3.38
CA TYR A 433 6.51 34.40 4.20
C TYR A 433 6.40 34.01 5.67
N ALA A 434 5.16 33.86 6.19
CA ALA A 434 4.96 33.44 7.57
C ALA A 434 5.47 32.00 7.80
N LEU A 435 5.15 31.07 6.89
CA LEU A 435 5.63 29.68 6.91
C LEU A 435 7.15 29.58 6.89
N ARG A 436 7.82 30.46 6.13
CA ARG A 436 9.29 30.52 6.03
C ARG A 436 9.96 31.21 7.22
N GLY A 437 9.19 31.70 8.19
CA GLY A 437 9.70 32.47 9.33
C GLY A 437 10.12 33.91 8.97
N GLU A 438 9.73 34.40 7.80
CA GLU A 438 10.01 35.75 7.30
C GLU A 438 8.98 36.77 7.83
N GLN A 439 8.89 36.87 9.16
CA GLN A 439 7.81 37.56 9.87
C GLN A 439 7.56 39.01 9.42
N GLU A 440 8.62 39.80 9.19
CA GLU A 440 8.47 41.20 8.77
C GLU A 440 7.85 41.31 7.37
N LEU A 441 8.23 40.42 6.45
CA LEU A 441 7.67 40.36 5.10
C LEU A 441 6.23 39.85 5.11
N ALA A 442 5.94 38.84 5.93
CA ALA A 442 4.59 38.32 6.13
C ALA A 442 3.63 39.42 6.60
N ILE A 443 3.95 40.07 7.73
CA ILE A 443 3.11 41.12 8.32
C ILE A 443 2.92 42.25 7.31
N LYS A 444 4.02 42.79 6.75
CA LYS A 444 3.94 43.90 5.80
C LYS A 444 3.09 43.56 4.56
N THR A 445 3.20 42.35 4.04
CA THR A 445 2.45 41.92 2.85
C THR A 445 0.97 41.78 3.18
N LEU A 446 0.63 41.14 4.30
CA LEU A 446 -0.76 40.96 4.75
C LEU A 446 -1.42 42.28 5.15
N GLU A 447 -0.70 43.18 5.84
CA GLU A 447 -1.19 44.53 6.14
C GLU A 447 -1.50 45.30 4.86
N ALA A 448 -0.68 45.14 3.82
CA ALA A 448 -0.93 45.77 2.54
C ALA A 448 -2.17 45.20 1.82
N VAL A 449 -2.54 43.93 2.04
CA VAL A 449 -3.81 43.35 1.53
C VAL A 449 -5.01 43.84 2.33
N ARG A 450 -4.88 43.93 3.66
CA ARG A 450 -5.90 44.45 4.57
C ARG A 450 -6.21 45.92 4.30
N ASP A 451 -5.18 46.76 4.24
CA ASP A 451 -5.32 48.21 4.24
C ASP A 451 -5.41 48.81 2.81
N TYR A 452 -4.85 48.11 1.82
CA TYR A 452 -4.74 48.59 0.43
C TYR A 452 -5.01 47.47 -0.60
N PRO A 453 -6.23 46.89 -0.63
CA PRO A 453 -6.60 45.95 -1.68
C PRO A 453 -6.63 46.65 -3.05
N VAL A 454 -6.17 45.95 -4.09
CA VAL A 454 -6.18 46.42 -5.47
C VAL A 454 -7.61 46.55 -5.99
N LYS A 455 -8.49 45.61 -5.64
CA LYS A 455 -9.92 45.65 -6.02
C LYS A 455 -10.81 45.86 -4.80
N THR A 456 -11.05 47.11 -4.45
CA THR A 456 -11.90 47.49 -3.30
C THR A 456 -13.35 47.00 -3.36
N ASP A 457 -13.83 46.58 -4.54
CA ASP A 457 -15.18 46.01 -4.70
C ASP A 457 -15.27 44.56 -4.17
N PHE A 458 -14.14 43.94 -3.80
CA PHE A 458 -14.05 42.57 -3.27
C PHE A 458 -13.29 42.56 -1.93
N GLU A 459 -14.02 42.66 -0.83
CA GLU A 459 -13.45 42.84 0.52
C GLU A 459 -12.87 41.54 1.13
N LYS A 460 -13.15 40.37 0.54
CA LYS A 460 -12.86 39.06 1.14
C LYS A 460 -11.38 38.83 1.39
N ALA A 461 -10.48 39.14 0.45
CA ALA A 461 -9.04 38.99 0.68
C ALA A 461 -8.54 39.86 1.86
N SER A 462 -9.11 41.06 2.03
CA SER A 462 -8.77 41.97 3.14
C SER A 462 -9.28 41.45 4.48
N GLU A 463 -10.48 40.86 4.53
CA GLU A 463 -11.00 40.19 5.73
C GLU A 463 -10.14 38.98 6.14
N LEU A 464 -9.69 38.18 5.16
CA LEU A 464 -8.77 37.06 5.43
C LEU A 464 -7.43 37.53 5.98
N ALA A 465 -6.88 38.62 5.40
CA ALA A 465 -5.65 39.24 5.89
C ALA A 465 -5.77 39.76 7.32
N ASP A 466 -6.88 40.43 7.65
CA ASP A 466 -7.15 40.92 9.00
C ASP A 466 -7.24 39.77 10.02
N LEU A 467 -8.00 38.73 9.66
CA LEU A 467 -8.17 37.56 10.51
C LEU A 467 -6.86 36.80 10.70
N TYR A 468 -6.09 36.60 9.64
CA TYR A 468 -4.78 35.94 9.73
C TYR A 468 -3.85 36.73 10.66
N LEU A 469 -3.71 38.04 10.46
CA LEU A 469 -2.84 38.89 11.28
C LEU A 469 -3.23 38.86 12.76
N LEU A 470 -4.54 38.88 13.06
CA LEU A 470 -5.06 38.84 14.42
C LEU A 470 -4.55 37.62 15.21
N TYR A 471 -4.49 36.46 14.56
CA TYR A 471 -4.05 35.21 15.20
C TYR A 471 -2.54 35.00 15.08
N TYR A 472 -1.93 35.42 13.96
CA TYR A 472 -0.51 35.18 13.67
C TYR A 472 0.42 35.84 14.69
N GLU A 473 0.16 37.09 15.06
CA GLU A 473 1.03 37.84 15.98
C GLU A 473 1.07 37.25 17.40
N GLU A 474 -0.03 36.65 17.85
CA GLU A 474 -0.16 36.13 19.22
C GLU A 474 0.07 34.61 19.32
N GLN A 475 -0.30 33.87 18.28
CA GLN A 475 -0.44 32.40 18.33
C GLN A 475 0.31 31.67 17.22
N GLY A 476 0.93 32.38 16.27
CA GLY A 476 1.74 31.79 15.20
C GLY A 476 0.94 31.34 13.97
N VAL A 477 1.65 30.71 13.03
CA VAL A 477 1.13 30.36 11.68
C VAL A 477 -0.07 29.42 11.76
N ASP A 478 0.01 28.36 12.56
CA ASP A 478 -1.02 27.32 12.63
C ASP A 478 -2.37 27.90 13.08
N ALA A 479 -2.38 28.66 14.18
CA ALA A 479 -3.59 29.28 14.69
C ALA A 479 -4.20 30.29 13.71
N ALA A 480 -3.36 31.03 12.98
CA ALA A 480 -3.81 31.94 11.95
C ALA A 480 -4.45 31.22 10.76
N CYS A 481 -3.84 30.12 10.33
CA CYS A 481 -4.37 29.28 9.25
C CYS A 481 -5.67 28.57 9.65
N SER A 482 -5.76 28.03 10.87
CA SER A 482 -7.01 27.44 11.38
C SER A 482 -8.13 28.49 11.48
N ALA A 483 -7.85 29.71 11.93
CA ALA A 483 -8.86 30.76 12.01
C ALA A 483 -9.38 31.16 10.62
N VAL A 484 -8.48 31.33 9.66
CA VAL A 484 -8.83 31.58 8.25
C VAL A 484 -9.68 30.43 7.69
N TRP A 485 -9.27 29.19 7.95
CA TRP A 485 -10.00 28.00 7.54
C TRP A 485 -11.45 28.00 8.05
N ASP A 486 -11.63 28.16 9.36
CA ASP A 486 -12.95 28.16 10.00
C ASP A 486 -13.86 29.25 9.42
N TYR A 487 -13.30 30.45 9.20
CA TYR A 487 -14.03 31.56 8.61
C TYR A 487 -14.49 31.24 7.20
N ILE A 488 -13.62 30.68 6.36
CA ILE A 488 -13.99 30.32 4.99
C ILE A 488 -15.07 29.24 4.99
N HIS A 489 -14.96 28.23 5.86
CA HIS A 489 -15.94 27.16 5.97
C HIS A 489 -17.34 27.67 6.34
N GLU A 490 -17.42 28.71 7.19
CA GLU A 490 -18.70 29.32 7.58
C GLU A 490 -19.37 30.09 6.43
N ILE A 491 -18.58 30.77 5.59
CA ILE A 491 -19.10 31.70 4.58
C ILE A 491 -19.18 31.11 3.17
N ALA A 492 -18.43 30.06 2.88
CA ALA A 492 -18.49 29.38 1.59
C ALA A 492 -19.82 28.64 1.49
N PRO A 493 -20.58 28.79 0.40
CA PRO A 493 -21.78 27.98 0.19
C PRO A 493 -21.37 26.51 0.22
N HIS A 494 -21.84 25.76 1.24
CA HIS A 494 -21.55 24.34 1.36
C HIS A 494 -21.85 23.67 0.01
N PRO A 495 -20.83 23.11 -0.66
CA PRO A 495 -21.03 22.43 -1.92
C PRO A 495 -21.73 21.12 -1.57
N GLU A 496 -23.06 21.11 -1.62
CA GLU A 496 -23.78 19.85 -1.79
C GLU A 496 -23.15 19.17 -3.01
N CYS A 497 -22.53 18.02 -2.74
CA CYS A 497 -21.47 17.41 -3.52
C CYS A 497 -21.46 17.73 -5.03
N CYS A 498 -20.28 18.13 -5.46
CA CYS A 498 -19.75 17.87 -6.80
C CYS A 498 -20.18 18.82 -7.96
N GLY A 499 -20.51 20.08 -7.67
CA GLY A 499 -20.54 21.14 -8.70
C GLY A 499 -20.34 22.56 -8.14
N TYR A 500 -19.11 23.07 -8.17
CA TYR A 500 -18.84 24.46 -7.78
C TYR A 500 -19.44 25.43 -8.81
N ASP A 501 -20.39 26.26 -8.37
CA ASP A 501 -20.85 27.42 -9.14
C ASP A 501 -19.74 28.48 -9.16
N ARG A 502 -18.83 28.36 -10.12
CA ARG A 502 -17.72 29.30 -10.33
C ARG A 502 -18.21 30.74 -10.48
N GLU A 503 -19.34 30.95 -11.15
CA GLU A 503 -19.90 32.30 -11.32
C GLU A 503 -20.38 32.87 -9.98
N GLY A 504 -21.02 32.03 -9.16
CA GLY A 504 -21.39 32.34 -7.79
C GLY A 504 -20.18 32.74 -6.93
N ILE A 505 -19.10 31.95 -6.93
CA ILE A 505 -17.88 32.25 -6.17
C ILE A 505 -17.23 33.53 -6.69
N LEU A 506 -17.04 33.68 -8.01
CA LEU A 506 -16.48 34.91 -8.59
C LEU A 506 -17.29 36.16 -8.22
N SER A 507 -18.61 36.06 -8.14
CA SER A 507 -19.46 37.21 -7.81
C SER A 507 -19.29 37.70 -6.37
N ILE A 508 -18.92 36.80 -5.45
CA ILE A 508 -18.78 37.11 -4.02
C ILE A 508 -17.31 37.43 -3.68
N TRP A 509 -16.38 36.64 -4.23
CA TRP A 509 -14.96 36.69 -3.89
C TRP A 509 -14.16 37.52 -4.88
N GLY A 510 -14.65 37.73 -6.10
CA GLY A 510 -13.86 38.28 -7.20
C GLY A 510 -12.74 37.34 -7.65
N PHE A 511 -12.69 36.15 -7.07
CA PHE A 511 -11.67 35.14 -7.29
C PHE A 511 -12.31 33.76 -7.27
N ALA A 512 -11.99 32.93 -8.24
CA ALA A 512 -12.35 31.53 -8.27
C ALA A 512 -11.23 30.77 -8.97
N ASN A 513 -10.45 30.05 -8.18
CA ASN A 513 -9.56 29.03 -8.71
C ASN A 513 -10.33 27.71 -8.81
N PRO A 514 -10.32 27.03 -9.97
CA PRO A 514 -10.95 25.72 -10.11
C PRO A 514 -10.45 24.69 -9.08
N ARG A 515 -9.22 24.84 -8.54
CA ARG A 515 -8.71 24.02 -7.42
C ARG A 515 -9.14 24.49 -6.03
N TRP A 516 -9.26 25.81 -5.81
CA TRP A 516 -9.69 26.35 -4.51
C TRP A 516 -11.16 26.07 -4.21
N GLY A 517 -11.95 25.70 -5.23
CA GLY A 517 -13.27 25.13 -5.03
C GLY A 517 -13.16 23.88 -4.15
N SER A 518 -12.47 22.83 -4.60
CA SER A 518 -12.35 21.57 -3.87
C SER A 518 -11.43 21.60 -2.66
N VAL A 519 -10.47 22.53 -2.62
CA VAL A 519 -9.39 22.54 -1.62
C VAL A 519 -9.14 23.97 -1.13
N ILE A 520 -10.10 24.51 -0.35
CA ILE A 520 -9.90 25.78 0.39
C ILE A 520 -8.70 25.68 1.36
N TRP A 521 -8.26 24.46 1.68
CA TRP A 521 -7.11 24.12 2.53
C TRP A 521 -5.78 24.73 1.99
N ASP A 522 -5.66 24.94 0.67
CA ASP A 522 -4.44 25.41 -0.01
C ASP A 522 -4.10 26.90 0.20
N ILE A 523 -5.00 27.67 0.79
CA ILE A 523 -4.82 29.13 1.00
C ILE A 523 -3.68 29.40 1.99
N CYS A 524 -3.49 28.47 2.92
CA CYS A 524 -2.43 28.48 3.91
C CYS A 524 -1.37 27.41 3.69
N GLU A 525 -1.55 26.53 2.69
CA GLU A 525 -0.75 25.30 2.51
C GLU A 525 -0.58 24.50 3.81
N TRP A 526 -1.64 24.55 4.62
CA TRP A 526 -1.68 23.88 5.89
C TRP A 526 -2.54 22.64 5.71
N GLU A 527 -1.86 21.50 5.52
CA GLU A 527 -2.46 20.21 5.81
C GLU A 527 -2.35 20.00 7.32
N PRO A 528 -3.47 19.78 8.04
CA PRO A 528 -3.43 19.39 9.45
C PRO A 528 -2.57 18.13 9.70
N GLU A 529 -2.23 17.39 8.65
CA GLU A 529 -1.62 16.07 8.68
C GLU A 529 -0.08 16.08 8.80
N ASN A 530 0.59 17.23 8.66
CA ASN A 530 2.07 17.30 8.71
C ASN A 530 2.67 17.88 10.00
N THR A 531 1.87 18.15 11.03
CA THR A 531 2.42 18.33 12.39
C THR A 531 2.68 16.96 13.04
N ASN A 532 3.75 16.31 12.59
CA ASN A 532 4.52 15.34 13.39
C ASN A 532 5.28 16.05 14.54
N VAL A 533 4.69 17.10 15.09
CA VAL A 533 5.13 17.77 16.31
C VAL A 533 4.18 17.28 17.39
N ASP A 534 4.68 16.34 18.21
CA ASP A 534 4.06 15.82 19.43
C ASP A 534 3.14 16.85 20.12
N PHE A 535 1.84 16.80 19.80
CA PHE A 535 0.81 17.29 20.70
C PHE A 535 0.56 16.16 21.71
N PRO A 536 0.95 16.29 22.99
CA PRO A 536 1.00 15.16 23.91
C PRO A 536 -0.36 14.79 24.52
N ASP A 537 -1.48 15.04 23.84
CA ASP A 537 -2.81 14.84 24.44
C ASP A 537 -3.88 14.39 23.43
N GLU A 538 -3.56 13.35 22.67
CA GLU A 538 -4.41 12.22 22.28
C GLU A 538 -3.44 11.28 21.57
N ARG A 539 -3.18 10.09 22.13
CA ARG A 539 -2.26 9.13 21.51
C ARG A 539 -2.89 8.68 20.19
N ASP A 540 -2.54 9.34 19.10
CA ASP A 540 -2.76 8.85 17.74
C ASP A 540 -1.92 7.59 17.60
N TRP A 541 -2.57 6.46 17.86
CA TRP A 541 -2.09 5.18 17.38
C TRP A 541 -2.26 5.22 15.87
N THR A 542 -1.23 5.69 15.15
CA THR A 542 -1.15 5.52 13.70
C THR A 542 -1.34 4.03 13.36
N SER A 543 -1.93 3.74 12.21
CA SER A 543 -2.14 2.35 11.74
C SER A 543 -0.86 1.53 11.85
N GLU A 544 0.30 2.13 11.56
CA GLU A 544 1.61 1.50 11.63
C GLU A 544 1.98 0.98 13.04
N ILE A 545 1.78 1.77 14.10
CA ILE A 545 2.07 1.33 15.49
C ILE A 545 1.12 0.19 15.90
N GLN A 546 -0.13 0.23 15.44
CA GLN A 546 -1.11 -0.82 15.69
C GLN A 546 -0.68 -2.12 15.02
N ASP A 547 -0.27 -2.06 13.76
CA ASP A 547 0.14 -3.20 12.96
C ASP A 547 1.41 -3.85 13.53
N GLU A 548 2.42 -3.06 13.91
CA GLU A 548 3.62 -3.58 14.57
C GLU A 548 3.30 -4.29 15.90
N THR A 549 2.40 -3.72 16.71
CA THR A 549 2.05 -4.30 18.01
C THR A 549 1.19 -5.57 17.87
N ILE A 550 0.28 -5.60 16.90
CA ILE A 550 -0.52 -6.80 16.56
C ILE A 550 0.41 -7.90 16.03
N LEU A 551 1.33 -7.55 15.15
CA LEU A 551 2.33 -8.48 14.64
C LEU A 551 3.21 -9.03 15.77
N GLN A 552 3.69 -8.18 16.68
CA GLN A 552 4.45 -8.62 17.86
C GLN A 552 3.63 -9.56 18.74
N LEU A 553 2.35 -9.26 18.94
CA LEU A 553 1.41 -10.10 19.68
C LEU A 553 1.29 -11.48 19.03
N GLU A 554 1.01 -11.53 17.73
CA GLU A 554 0.85 -12.78 16.98
C GLU A 554 2.13 -13.62 17.02
N GLN A 555 3.29 -13.03 16.82
CA GLN A 555 4.59 -13.72 16.95
C GLN A 555 4.81 -14.27 18.37
N THR A 556 4.47 -13.48 19.39
CA THR A 556 4.60 -13.91 20.79
C THR A 556 3.69 -15.09 21.08
N LEU A 557 2.45 -15.05 20.58
CA LEU A 557 1.45 -16.07 20.83
C LEU A 557 1.71 -17.34 20.02
N TYR A 558 1.94 -17.21 18.72
CA TYR A 558 1.94 -18.30 17.75
C TYR A 558 3.32 -18.88 17.47
N GLU A 559 4.34 -18.03 17.30
CA GLU A 559 5.71 -18.49 17.01
C GLU A 559 6.45 -18.85 18.29
N SER A 560 6.39 -17.98 19.30
CA SER A 560 7.09 -18.18 20.58
C SER A 560 6.32 -19.08 21.56
N ALA A 561 5.05 -19.37 21.28
CA ALA A 561 4.14 -20.10 22.15
C ALA A 561 4.13 -19.56 23.61
N ASP A 562 4.17 -18.22 23.76
CA ASP A 562 4.17 -17.53 25.06
C ASP A 562 2.84 -16.79 25.30
N PRO A 563 1.78 -17.50 25.72
CA PRO A 563 0.49 -16.89 25.96
C PRO A 563 0.50 -15.91 27.15
N VAL A 564 1.49 -15.98 28.05
CA VAL A 564 1.57 -15.07 29.20
C VAL A 564 2.02 -13.69 28.75
N THR A 565 3.07 -13.62 27.92
CA THR A 565 3.56 -12.36 27.37
C THR A 565 2.57 -11.78 26.36
N ALA A 566 2.01 -12.60 25.48
CA ALA A 566 0.96 -12.20 24.54
C ALA A 566 -0.23 -11.55 25.25
N ARG A 567 -0.68 -12.13 26.37
CA ARG A 567 -1.76 -11.57 27.21
C ARG A 567 -1.42 -10.18 27.75
N MET A 568 -0.16 -9.92 28.14
CA MET A 568 0.23 -8.60 28.63
C MET A 568 0.13 -7.55 27.52
N ILE A 569 0.58 -7.89 26.31
CA ILE A 569 0.45 -7.02 25.12
C ILE A 569 -1.02 -6.75 24.81
N LEU A 570 -1.86 -7.80 24.80
CA LEU A 570 -3.30 -7.70 24.57
C LEU A 570 -4.03 -6.80 25.56
N LEU A 571 -3.71 -6.90 26.86
CA LEU A 571 -4.34 -6.08 27.89
C LEU A 571 -3.96 -4.60 27.74
N ASP A 572 -2.75 -4.31 27.29
CA ASP A 572 -2.33 -2.94 26.97
C ASP A 572 -3.07 -2.41 25.73
N LEU A 573 -3.08 -3.19 24.64
CA LEU A 573 -3.80 -2.87 23.40
C LEU A 573 -5.28 -2.60 23.67
N LEU A 574 -5.98 -3.53 24.33
CA LEU A 574 -7.41 -3.38 24.66
C LEU A 574 -7.65 -2.22 25.63
N GLY A 575 -6.75 -1.96 26.57
CA GLY A 575 -6.86 -0.83 27.50
C GLY A 575 -6.82 0.51 26.78
N ASN A 576 -6.01 0.63 25.72
CA ASN A 576 -5.93 1.82 24.88
C ASN A 576 -7.11 1.89 23.88
N TYR A 577 -7.57 0.75 23.35
CA TYR A 577 -8.68 0.69 22.39
C TYR A 577 -10.07 0.92 22.97
N LEU A 578 -10.29 0.67 24.27
CA LEU A 578 -11.59 0.84 24.91
C LEU A 578 -12.11 2.29 24.90
N TYR A 579 -11.26 3.26 24.55
CA TYR A 579 -11.60 4.69 24.47
C TYR A 579 -11.68 5.24 23.04
N GLY A 580 -11.31 4.46 22.01
CA GLY A 580 -11.28 4.90 20.61
C GLY A 580 -12.40 4.30 19.75
N SER A 581 -12.71 4.96 18.62
CA SER A 581 -13.62 4.48 17.57
C SER A 581 -13.00 3.37 16.71
N GLY A 582 -12.36 2.38 17.34
CA GLY A 582 -11.81 1.22 16.64
C GLY A 582 -12.90 0.45 15.88
N SER A 583 -12.53 -0.19 14.77
CA SER A 583 -13.43 -1.09 14.04
C SER A 583 -13.91 -2.21 14.97
N GLY A 584 -15.19 -2.59 14.85
CA GLY A 584 -15.75 -3.66 15.68
C GLY A 584 -15.03 -4.99 15.48
N GLU A 585 -14.45 -5.19 14.30
CA GLU A 585 -13.72 -6.39 13.90
C GLU A 585 -12.38 -6.54 14.61
N LEU A 586 -11.55 -5.49 14.65
CA LEU A 586 -10.26 -5.57 15.36
C LEU A 586 -10.48 -5.81 16.85
N ARG A 587 -11.50 -5.19 17.45
CA ARG A 587 -11.86 -5.47 18.84
C ARG A 587 -12.27 -6.92 19.05
N ALA A 588 -13.11 -7.46 18.17
CA ALA A 588 -13.49 -8.87 18.23
C ALA A 588 -12.25 -9.77 18.09
N TYR A 589 -11.34 -9.45 17.18
CA TYR A 589 -10.08 -10.18 17.01
C TYR A 589 -9.23 -10.21 18.30
N LEU A 590 -8.95 -9.04 18.87
CA LEU A 590 -8.16 -8.93 20.10
C LEU A 590 -8.84 -9.61 21.30
N MET A 591 -10.16 -9.51 21.42
CA MET A 591 -10.91 -10.23 22.45
C MET A 591 -10.83 -11.75 22.27
N TYR A 592 -10.84 -12.24 21.04
CA TYR A 592 -10.66 -13.65 20.73
C TYR A 592 -9.29 -14.14 21.18
N LEU A 593 -8.22 -13.43 20.77
CA LEU A 593 -6.86 -13.76 21.17
C LEU A 593 -6.68 -13.71 22.69
N LEU A 594 -7.31 -12.75 23.37
CA LEU A 594 -7.28 -12.69 24.84
C LEU A 594 -7.93 -13.95 25.46
N GLY A 595 -9.10 -14.36 24.96
CA GLY A 595 -9.73 -15.62 25.37
C GLY A 595 -8.80 -16.82 25.16
N LEU A 596 -8.13 -16.88 24.00
CA LEU A 596 -7.16 -17.93 23.67
C LEU A 596 -5.96 -17.95 24.62
N THR A 597 -5.42 -16.79 25.02
CA THR A 597 -4.33 -16.77 26.01
C THR A 597 -4.73 -17.32 27.38
N TYR A 598 -5.99 -17.12 27.82
CA TYR A 598 -6.50 -17.71 29.06
C TYR A 598 -6.78 -19.20 28.91
N GLU A 599 -7.30 -19.64 27.75
CA GLU A 599 -7.45 -21.07 27.42
C GLU A 599 -6.10 -21.79 27.49
N LEU A 600 -5.05 -21.23 26.86
CA LEU A 600 -3.70 -21.80 26.83
C LEU A 600 -2.97 -21.74 28.18
N THR A 601 -3.46 -20.94 29.14
CA THR A 601 -2.90 -20.86 30.51
C THR A 601 -3.78 -21.55 31.56
N ASP A 602 -4.68 -22.42 31.11
CA ASP A 602 -5.60 -23.23 31.95
C ASP A 602 -6.55 -22.40 32.84
N ASP A 603 -6.83 -21.14 32.48
CA ASP A 603 -7.84 -20.29 33.16
C ASP A 603 -9.17 -20.33 32.39
N GLU A 604 -9.77 -21.53 32.35
CA GLU A 604 -10.95 -21.81 31.53
C GLU A 604 -12.13 -20.87 31.86
N ALA A 605 -12.29 -20.46 33.12
CA ALA A 605 -13.41 -19.62 33.52
C ALA A 605 -13.36 -18.23 32.87
N ILE A 606 -12.17 -17.62 32.81
CA ILE A 606 -11.99 -16.32 32.14
C ILE A 606 -12.08 -16.48 30.63
N ALA A 607 -11.50 -17.54 30.07
CA ALA A 607 -11.60 -17.82 28.64
C ALA A 607 -13.06 -17.95 28.18
N ILE A 608 -13.88 -18.72 28.91
CA ILE A 608 -15.32 -18.88 28.62
C ILE A 608 -16.06 -17.54 28.70
N ASP A 609 -15.78 -16.72 29.72
CA ASP A 609 -16.44 -15.42 29.88
C ASP A 609 -16.11 -14.47 28.72
N LEU A 610 -14.84 -14.41 28.30
CA LEU A 610 -14.38 -13.61 27.17
C LEU A 610 -14.98 -14.08 25.84
N TYR A 611 -14.92 -15.38 25.57
CA TYR A 611 -15.53 -15.97 24.38
C TYR A 611 -17.04 -15.74 24.35
N TRP A 612 -17.73 -15.94 25.47
CA TRP A 612 -19.16 -15.68 25.54
C TRP A 612 -19.49 -14.20 25.28
N HIS A 613 -18.72 -13.27 25.86
CA HIS A 613 -18.92 -11.83 25.61
C HIS A 613 -18.71 -11.46 24.15
N LEU A 614 -17.62 -11.93 23.53
CA LEU A 614 -17.36 -11.71 22.11
C LEU A 614 -18.51 -12.24 21.26
N TRP A 615 -18.92 -13.49 21.49
CA TRP A 615 -20.01 -14.12 20.75
C TRP A 615 -21.35 -13.39 20.92
N ASN A 616 -21.60 -12.84 22.11
CA ASN A 616 -22.82 -12.08 22.39
C ASN A 616 -22.81 -10.67 21.78
N GLU A 617 -21.68 -9.96 21.82
CA GLU A 617 -21.56 -8.58 21.34
C GLU A 617 -21.32 -8.49 19.83
N HIS A 618 -20.64 -9.47 19.25
CA HIS A 618 -20.26 -9.52 17.83
C HIS A 618 -20.70 -10.85 17.19
N PRO A 619 -22.00 -11.20 17.20
CA PRO A 619 -22.48 -12.51 16.74
C PRO A 619 -22.27 -12.76 15.24
N ASP A 620 -22.03 -11.70 14.47
CA ASP A 620 -21.77 -11.67 13.03
C ASP A 620 -20.29 -11.74 12.66
N SER A 621 -19.38 -11.55 13.63
CA SER A 621 -17.95 -11.68 13.41
C SER A 621 -17.54 -13.14 13.15
N VAL A 622 -16.54 -13.34 12.29
CA VAL A 622 -15.94 -14.67 12.06
C VAL A 622 -15.37 -15.30 13.34
N TYR A 623 -14.92 -14.49 14.31
CA TYR A 623 -14.44 -14.99 15.60
C TYR A 623 -15.57 -15.59 16.46
N ALA A 624 -16.82 -15.15 16.27
CA ALA A 624 -17.96 -15.78 16.90
C ALA A 624 -18.20 -17.20 16.37
N LEU A 625 -17.84 -17.49 15.11
CA LEU A 625 -17.91 -18.85 14.55
C LEU A 625 -16.90 -19.77 15.21
N LEU A 626 -15.66 -19.31 15.44
CA LEU A 626 -14.66 -20.06 16.20
C LEU A 626 -15.17 -20.40 17.61
N ILE A 627 -15.79 -19.42 18.27
CA ILE A 627 -16.30 -19.59 19.63
C ILE A 627 -17.45 -20.60 19.69
N ARG A 628 -18.35 -20.60 18.72
CA ARG A 628 -19.45 -21.59 18.64
C ARG A 628 -18.93 -23.03 18.55
N GLN A 629 -17.77 -23.21 17.92
CA GLN A 629 -17.09 -24.51 17.86
C GLN A 629 -16.39 -24.84 19.19
N LYS A 630 -15.91 -23.84 19.92
CA LYS A 630 -15.20 -24.02 21.20
C LYS A 630 -16.10 -24.20 22.41
N LEU A 631 -17.29 -23.61 22.43
CA LEU A 631 -18.19 -23.67 23.59
C LEU A 631 -19.27 -24.73 23.42
N GLU A 632 -19.41 -25.61 24.41
CA GLU A 632 -20.50 -26.59 24.50
C GLU A 632 -21.34 -26.35 25.76
N LEU A 633 -22.64 -26.65 25.70
CA LEU A 633 -23.52 -26.53 26.87
C LEU A 633 -23.20 -27.62 27.89
N VAL A 634 -23.11 -27.25 29.16
CA VAL A 634 -22.97 -28.20 30.27
C VAL A 634 -24.35 -28.83 30.52
N GLU A 635 -24.47 -30.15 30.29
CA GLU A 635 -25.70 -30.92 30.52
C GLU A 635 -26.09 -31.10 32.00
#